data_AF-A0A350CI16-F1
#
_entry.id   AF-A0A350CI16-F1
#
_cell.length_a   1.000
_cell.length_b   1.000
_cell.length_c   1.000
_cell.angle_alpha   90.00
_cell.angle_beta   90.00
_cell.angle_gamma   90.00
#
_symmetry.space_group_name_H-M   'P 1'
#
loop_
_entity.id
_entity.type
_entity.pdbx_description
1 polymer ?
#
loop_
_entity_poly.entity_id
_entity_poly.type
_entity_poly.pdbx_seq_one_letter_code
_entity_poly.pdbx_strand_id
1 'polypeptide(L)'
;LQATGQWQRESRRLQQWPYAAGSKVRLFVMAGHRNMEGERAFVQDLANLPGGSKLLESDQRVACRYSLGGGYTVSDGWEPLGPFGEYGTFGPELSFAAALQHSGVQNVAIAKFTHSGSQIIDWTPAGSEAKGRNLYPAFLEFVRRSVQDLRDRGHEVELAGICYHVGENDMSWGPFRKGAPERVLSLVRAVRQDLQQPQLRWYISQQAPPDHESVNRVDVLSVMSEVLAGEWCAGGCRGRAAALTKHCAYTWCVLCLMNSGMSEMRYGVERLTLIAAALGFLLAGDRVASVHAQQQQQQQSAAVAWQYSADVLRPFWQGRVVDGESVLFVRDASTGVARGQLLYPIEKVVRLTLATEWHQAGGMVFEEGRDYSFERGGREIVLPAGSRVPSFTADQLRRPSGSQKYRLTHRDGNGEIFFAAGAEYHQMQVAVTYEHAEEDWSGVLPKYDAAALPRTVQRLQRGQGLSVVLLGDSISTGCNASGWAGVAPYQPPYQDLLVQHLQAWSTGPVKLTNLAVGGTSTPWGITKVSEVTAAKPDLVLLAFGMNDSSGRPAAEYGANIAAMIAQIREGAPEAEFVLIATMRGNADWVALKQELFGEYRDVLQGLTGPGIVLADLTSLWTEFLKRKRDSDLTGNGVNHPNDFGHRVYAQVLVSLLCPGTAEGAREVRLWPERAPVGDQTFESSEAKLTVHLPSEPNGAAVVICPGGGYGGLVTGAEGHGIAKWLNGHGAAGIVLEYRLPRGRSFVPLLDAQRAIRIVRARAADWGIDGSRVGIMGFSAGGHLASTAATHFEPARPDAADELDRPSSRPDFAVLVYPVVTMGAATHGGSKQNLLGSNPSQELMDLFSNEKQVSGQTPPMFLAHALDDKPVPPENSRDLYVALQKAGVASKYLELPSGGHGLNGYQGPMWDAWQQQSLEWLGAQGFLKPQP
;
A
#
# COMPACT_ATOMS: atom_id res chain seq x y z
N LEU A 1 -38.43 -22.00 -33.67
CA LEU A 1 -39.50 -22.22 -32.67
C LEU A 1 -40.53 -21.07 -32.64
N GLN A 2 -40.15 -19.78 -32.66
CA GLN A 2 -41.13 -18.69 -32.90
C GLN A 2 -41.56 -18.56 -34.37
N ALA A 3 -40.66 -18.80 -35.33
CA ALA A 3 -40.99 -18.82 -36.76
C ALA A 3 -42.01 -19.92 -37.15
N THR A 4 -42.29 -20.86 -36.24
CA THR A 4 -43.24 -21.96 -36.41
C THR A 4 -44.51 -21.80 -35.57
N GLY A 5 -44.69 -20.68 -34.84
CA GLY A 5 -45.89 -20.40 -34.05
C GLY A 5 -46.13 -21.31 -32.83
N GLN A 6 -45.11 -22.07 -32.40
CA GLN A 6 -45.24 -23.12 -31.37
C GLN A 6 -44.54 -22.81 -30.05
N TRP A 7 -44.10 -21.57 -29.82
CA TRP A 7 -43.51 -21.20 -28.54
C TRP A 7 -44.60 -20.73 -27.57
N GLN A 8 -44.92 -21.56 -26.58
CA GLN A 8 -45.69 -21.16 -25.40
C GLN A 8 -44.73 -21.03 -24.22
N ARG A 9 -44.70 -19.85 -23.59
CA ARG A 9 -43.96 -19.63 -22.35
C ARG A 9 -44.60 -20.43 -21.23
N GLU A 10 -43.82 -21.27 -20.54
CA GLU A 10 -44.31 -21.96 -19.35
C GLU A 10 -44.67 -20.94 -18.26
N SER A 11 -45.89 -21.06 -17.72
CA SER A 11 -46.34 -20.21 -16.61
C SER A 11 -45.54 -20.57 -15.35
N ARG A 12 -44.75 -19.61 -14.86
CA ARG A 12 -43.96 -19.75 -13.63
C ARG A 12 -44.71 -19.08 -12.49
N ARG A 13 -45.48 -19.86 -11.74
CA ARG A 13 -46.19 -19.36 -10.55
C ARG A 13 -45.37 -19.63 -9.31
N LEU A 14 -45.40 -18.69 -8.36
CA LEU A 14 -44.91 -18.94 -7.01
C LEU A 14 -45.71 -20.12 -6.42
N GLN A 15 -45.01 -21.19 -6.01
CA GLN A 15 -45.68 -22.36 -5.45
C GLN A 15 -46.36 -22.03 -4.12
N GLN A 16 -45.69 -21.20 -3.32
CA GLN A 16 -46.22 -20.57 -2.13
C GLN A 16 -45.73 -19.13 -2.10
N TRP A 17 -46.54 -18.22 -1.53
CA TRP A 17 -46.10 -16.85 -1.32
C TRP A 17 -44.91 -16.81 -0.34
N PRO A 18 -43.76 -16.18 -0.70
CA PRO A 18 -42.51 -16.33 0.05
C PRO A 18 -42.41 -15.55 1.35
N TYR A 19 -43.36 -14.64 1.62
CA TYR A 19 -43.29 -13.74 2.77
C TYR A 19 -44.41 -14.04 3.76
N ALA A 20 -44.10 -13.96 5.06
CA ALA A 20 -45.11 -14.12 6.10
C ALA A 20 -46.15 -12.99 6.06
N ALA A 21 -47.41 -13.29 6.37
CA ALA A 21 -48.47 -12.28 6.40
C ALA A 21 -48.11 -11.11 7.34
N GLY A 22 -48.31 -9.86 6.89
CA GLY A 22 -47.95 -8.67 7.66
C GLY A 22 -46.45 -8.33 7.68
N SER A 23 -45.58 -9.16 7.10
CA SER A 23 -44.13 -8.88 7.13
C SER A 23 -43.77 -7.68 6.25
N LYS A 24 -42.73 -6.95 6.67
CA LYS A 24 -42.11 -5.92 5.85
C LYS A 24 -41.36 -6.54 4.66
N VAL A 25 -41.65 -6.07 3.46
CA VAL A 25 -41.04 -6.46 2.19
C VAL A 25 -40.18 -5.31 1.66
N ARG A 26 -38.93 -5.63 1.29
CA ARG A 26 -37.99 -4.69 0.66
C ARG A 26 -38.06 -4.85 -0.84
N LEU A 27 -38.67 -3.87 -1.50
CA LEU A 27 -38.82 -3.84 -2.95
C LEU A 27 -37.63 -3.09 -3.58
N PHE A 28 -36.91 -3.76 -4.48
CA PHE A 28 -35.93 -3.16 -5.37
C PHE A 28 -36.49 -3.06 -6.78
N VAL A 29 -36.35 -1.88 -7.38
CA VAL A 29 -36.74 -1.67 -8.78
C VAL A 29 -35.48 -1.69 -9.65
N MET A 30 -35.49 -2.46 -10.73
CA MET A 30 -34.42 -2.50 -11.72
C MET A 30 -34.93 -1.91 -13.03
N ALA A 31 -34.31 -0.82 -13.49
CA ALA A 31 -34.77 -0.08 -14.65
C ALA A 31 -33.62 0.25 -15.59
N GLY A 32 -33.91 0.34 -16.87
CA GLY A 32 -32.90 0.71 -17.86
C GLY A 32 -33.13 0.08 -19.21
N HIS A 33 -32.04 0.04 -19.97
CA HIS A 33 -32.07 -0.25 -21.39
C HIS A 33 -31.88 -1.75 -21.67
N ARG A 34 -31.52 -2.06 -22.92
CA ARG A 34 -31.23 -3.40 -23.45
C ARG A 34 -30.19 -4.16 -22.61
N ASN A 35 -29.19 -3.48 -22.03
CA ASN A 35 -28.20 -4.12 -21.14
C ASN A 35 -28.81 -4.52 -19.78
N MET A 36 -29.72 -3.72 -19.21
CA MET A 36 -30.45 -4.07 -17.98
C MET A 36 -31.40 -5.24 -18.23
N GLU A 37 -31.90 -5.39 -19.46
CA GLU A 37 -32.71 -6.53 -19.86
C GLU A 37 -31.93 -7.85 -19.80
N GLY A 38 -30.62 -7.81 -20.07
CA GLY A 38 -29.75 -8.98 -20.14
C GLY A 38 -29.39 -9.39 -21.56
N GLU A 39 -29.51 -8.48 -22.53
CA GLU A 39 -29.19 -8.81 -23.92
C GLU A 39 -27.72 -9.22 -24.03
N ARG A 40 -27.49 -10.38 -24.68
CA ARG A 40 -26.21 -11.11 -24.79
C ARG A 40 -25.80 -11.93 -23.58
N ALA A 41 -26.44 -11.87 -22.42
CA ALA A 41 -26.15 -12.81 -21.33
C ALA A 41 -26.98 -14.09 -21.48
N PHE A 42 -26.43 -15.12 -22.14
CA PHE A 42 -27.15 -16.36 -22.43
C PHE A 42 -27.06 -17.38 -21.29
N VAL A 43 -28.16 -18.07 -20.99
CA VAL A 43 -28.23 -19.11 -19.95
C VAL A 43 -27.25 -20.26 -20.17
N GLN A 44 -26.85 -20.49 -21.42
CA GLN A 44 -25.87 -21.51 -21.82
C GLN A 44 -24.47 -21.18 -21.27
N ASP A 45 -24.09 -19.91 -21.28
CA ASP A 45 -22.81 -19.46 -20.73
C ASP A 45 -22.81 -19.50 -19.21
N LEU A 46 -23.97 -19.22 -18.59
CA LEU A 46 -24.14 -19.26 -17.13
C LEU A 46 -23.93 -20.67 -16.55
N ALA A 47 -24.30 -21.72 -17.27
CA ALA A 47 -24.09 -23.10 -16.84
C ALA A 47 -22.61 -23.48 -16.71
N ASN A 48 -21.72 -22.79 -17.43
CA ASN A 48 -20.28 -23.06 -17.46
C ASN A 48 -19.48 -22.25 -16.43
N LEU A 49 -20.14 -21.39 -15.65
CA LEU A 49 -19.50 -20.58 -14.61
C LEU A 49 -19.55 -21.31 -13.25
N PRO A 50 -18.48 -21.24 -12.43
CA PRO A 50 -18.48 -21.78 -11.06
C PRO A 50 -19.64 -21.19 -10.24
N GLY A 51 -20.55 -22.05 -9.77
CA GLY A 51 -21.75 -21.64 -9.02
C GLY A 51 -22.90 -21.10 -9.88
N GLY A 52 -22.71 -20.94 -11.19
CA GLY A 52 -23.72 -20.42 -12.13
C GLY A 52 -24.90 -21.35 -12.35
N SER A 53 -24.72 -22.67 -12.20
CA SER A 53 -25.83 -23.65 -12.32
C SER A 53 -26.94 -23.42 -11.30
N LYS A 54 -26.62 -22.91 -10.10
CA LYS A 54 -27.63 -22.57 -9.07
C LYS A 54 -28.48 -21.35 -9.44
N LEU A 55 -27.96 -20.44 -10.27
CA LEU A 55 -28.68 -19.25 -10.73
C LEU A 55 -29.64 -19.56 -11.89
N LEU A 56 -29.54 -20.76 -12.49
CA LEU A 56 -30.50 -21.22 -13.50
C LEU A 56 -31.80 -21.75 -12.88
N GLU A 57 -31.76 -22.12 -11.60
CA GLU A 57 -32.93 -22.59 -10.86
C GLU A 57 -33.83 -21.41 -10.45
N SER A 58 -35.14 -21.60 -10.51
CA SER A 58 -36.09 -20.57 -10.06
C SER A 58 -36.10 -20.47 -8.53
N ASP A 59 -35.70 -19.32 -7.99
CA ASP A 59 -35.70 -19.03 -6.56
C ASP A 59 -37.10 -18.64 -6.07
N GLN A 60 -37.76 -19.59 -5.44
CA GLN A 60 -39.09 -19.42 -4.85
C GLN A 60 -39.12 -18.43 -3.67
N ARG A 61 -37.96 -18.05 -3.12
CA ARG A 61 -37.86 -17.15 -1.95
C ARG A 61 -37.92 -15.67 -2.33
N VAL A 62 -37.81 -15.34 -3.62
CA VAL A 62 -37.80 -13.96 -4.13
C VAL A 62 -38.94 -13.78 -5.12
N ALA A 63 -39.93 -12.96 -4.76
CA ALA A 63 -41.00 -12.58 -5.66
C ALA A 63 -40.48 -11.56 -6.69
N CYS A 64 -40.62 -11.88 -7.98
CA CYS A 64 -40.20 -11.05 -9.09
C CYS A 64 -41.38 -10.67 -9.98
N ARG A 65 -41.43 -9.40 -10.41
CA ARG A 65 -42.37 -8.88 -11.40
C ARG A 65 -41.59 -8.14 -12.47
N TYR A 66 -41.99 -8.26 -13.74
CA TYR A 66 -41.26 -7.57 -14.80
C TYR A 66 -42.11 -7.16 -16.01
N SER A 67 -41.62 -6.13 -16.70
CA SER A 67 -42.04 -5.68 -18.03
C SER A 67 -40.79 -5.40 -18.85
N LEU A 68 -40.50 -6.23 -19.84
CA LEU A 68 -39.28 -6.21 -20.63
C LEU A 68 -39.55 -5.80 -22.08
N GLY A 69 -38.52 -5.28 -22.76
CA GLY A 69 -38.61 -4.91 -24.17
C GLY A 69 -39.70 -3.89 -24.49
N GLY A 70 -40.12 -3.05 -23.53
CA GLY A 70 -41.23 -2.12 -23.71
C GLY A 70 -42.62 -2.76 -23.60
N GLY A 71 -42.74 -3.85 -22.84
CA GLY A 71 -44.00 -4.59 -22.65
C GLY A 71 -44.18 -5.78 -23.60
N TYR A 72 -43.10 -6.18 -24.30
CA TYR A 72 -43.09 -7.37 -25.14
C TYR A 72 -43.20 -8.65 -24.29
N THR A 73 -42.47 -8.71 -23.19
CA THR A 73 -42.54 -9.81 -22.22
C THR A 73 -42.93 -9.24 -20.86
N VAL A 74 -44.11 -9.61 -20.36
CA VAL A 74 -44.65 -9.15 -19.07
C VAL A 74 -44.91 -10.37 -18.19
N SER A 75 -44.64 -10.25 -16.88
CA SER A 75 -44.93 -11.32 -15.92
C SER A 75 -46.43 -11.44 -15.64
N ASP A 76 -46.91 -12.66 -15.38
CA ASP A 76 -48.29 -12.91 -14.95
C ASP A 76 -48.41 -12.69 -13.44
N GLY A 77 -48.28 -11.43 -13.01
CA GLY A 77 -48.20 -11.03 -11.60
C GLY A 77 -46.80 -11.22 -11.01
N TRP A 78 -46.73 -11.77 -9.80
CA TRP A 78 -45.48 -12.08 -9.09
C TRP A 78 -45.08 -13.54 -9.33
N GLU A 79 -43.93 -13.74 -9.95
CA GLU A 79 -43.33 -15.03 -10.30
C GLU A 79 -42.09 -15.30 -9.42
N PRO A 80 -41.60 -16.55 -9.30
CA PRO A 80 -40.29 -16.81 -8.69
C PRO A 80 -39.18 -16.18 -9.54
N LEU A 81 -38.13 -15.68 -8.89
CA LEU A 81 -36.96 -15.13 -9.58
C LEU A 81 -36.21 -16.24 -10.33
N GLY A 82 -35.90 -16.03 -11.60
CA GLY A 82 -35.15 -16.97 -12.43
C GLY A 82 -34.85 -16.39 -13.81
N PRO A 83 -34.15 -17.09 -14.70
CA PRO A 83 -33.84 -16.57 -16.04
C PRO A 83 -35.13 -16.42 -16.85
N PHE A 84 -35.52 -15.18 -17.16
CA PHE A 84 -36.80 -14.88 -17.80
C PHE A 84 -36.70 -14.07 -19.10
N GLY A 85 -35.50 -13.93 -19.65
CA GLY A 85 -35.29 -13.28 -20.96
C GLY A 85 -35.80 -14.14 -22.11
N GLU A 86 -36.44 -13.49 -23.07
CA GLU A 86 -37.13 -14.11 -24.22
C GLU A 86 -36.21 -15.01 -25.06
N TYR A 87 -34.92 -14.66 -25.18
CA TYR A 87 -33.95 -15.38 -26.02
C TYR A 87 -33.09 -16.38 -25.24
N GLY A 88 -33.59 -16.90 -24.11
CA GLY A 88 -32.77 -17.68 -23.19
C GLY A 88 -31.66 -16.80 -22.58
N THR A 89 -32.00 -15.55 -22.29
CA THR A 89 -31.10 -14.59 -21.68
C THR A 89 -31.51 -14.30 -20.24
N PHE A 90 -30.61 -13.69 -19.47
CA PHE A 90 -30.87 -13.28 -18.09
C PHE A 90 -30.21 -11.94 -17.81
N GLY A 91 -30.79 -11.17 -16.89
CA GLY A 91 -30.23 -9.90 -16.48
C GLY A 91 -29.58 -9.91 -15.10
N PRO A 92 -29.15 -8.73 -14.63
CA PRO A 92 -28.55 -8.51 -13.31
C PRO A 92 -29.33 -9.05 -12.11
N GLU A 93 -30.64 -9.19 -12.22
CA GLU A 93 -31.57 -9.55 -11.15
C GLU A 93 -31.16 -10.83 -10.40
N LEU A 94 -30.58 -11.80 -11.10
CA LEU A 94 -30.17 -13.08 -10.53
C LEU A 94 -29.00 -12.91 -9.57
N SER A 95 -27.90 -12.32 -10.05
CA SER A 95 -26.73 -12.01 -9.23
C SER A 95 -27.07 -11.03 -8.11
N PHE A 96 -27.96 -10.07 -8.38
CA PHE A 96 -28.35 -9.05 -7.42
C PHE A 96 -29.10 -9.64 -6.22
N ALA A 97 -30.12 -10.47 -6.48
CA ALA A 97 -30.87 -11.13 -5.41
C ALA A 97 -30.00 -12.12 -4.62
N ALA A 98 -29.16 -12.89 -5.32
CA ALA A 98 -28.29 -13.89 -4.69
C ALA A 98 -27.35 -13.24 -3.67
N ALA A 99 -26.76 -12.09 -4.00
CA ALA A 99 -25.85 -11.40 -3.09
C ALA A 99 -26.58 -10.63 -1.97
N LEU A 100 -27.80 -10.12 -2.19
CA LEU A 100 -28.64 -9.62 -1.10
C LEU A 100 -28.98 -10.72 -0.07
N GLN A 101 -29.35 -11.91 -0.56
CA GLN A 101 -29.62 -13.06 0.29
C GLN A 101 -28.38 -13.54 1.03
N HIS A 102 -27.22 -13.61 0.35
CA HIS A 102 -25.95 -13.98 0.98
C HIS A 102 -25.58 -13.02 2.12
N SER A 103 -25.96 -11.75 1.99
CA SER A 103 -25.73 -10.72 3.00
C SER A 103 -26.81 -10.69 4.10
N GLY A 104 -27.72 -11.67 4.12
CA GLY A 104 -28.76 -11.80 5.15
C GLY A 104 -29.96 -10.85 4.98
N VAL A 105 -30.12 -10.19 3.82
CA VAL A 105 -31.29 -9.34 3.56
C VAL A 105 -32.50 -10.22 3.30
N GLN A 106 -33.48 -10.18 4.20
CA GLN A 106 -34.71 -10.98 4.13
C GLN A 106 -35.87 -10.20 3.46
N ASN A 107 -36.87 -10.97 2.98
CA ASN A 107 -38.10 -10.48 2.34
C ASN A 107 -37.85 -9.54 1.16
N VAL A 108 -36.95 -9.95 0.25
CA VAL A 108 -36.58 -9.16 -0.93
C VAL A 108 -37.53 -9.46 -2.08
N ALA A 109 -38.14 -8.41 -2.66
CA ALA A 109 -38.88 -8.47 -3.91
C ALA A 109 -38.18 -7.63 -4.99
N ILE A 110 -38.26 -8.07 -6.26
CA ILE A 110 -37.65 -7.37 -7.40
C ILE A 110 -38.72 -7.02 -8.44
N ALA A 111 -38.79 -5.75 -8.81
CA ALA A 111 -39.62 -5.27 -9.92
C ALA A 111 -38.73 -4.73 -11.05
N LYS A 112 -38.73 -5.37 -12.23
CA LYS A 112 -37.86 -5.00 -13.35
C LYS A 112 -38.63 -4.38 -14.52
N PHE A 113 -38.24 -3.19 -14.95
CA PHE A 113 -38.87 -2.47 -16.05
C PHE A 113 -37.82 -2.03 -17.07
N THR A 114 -37.81 -2.62 -18.27
CA THR A 114 -36.83 -2.30 -19.30
C THR A 114 -37.48 -1.98 -20.64
N HIS A 115 -36.82 -1.12 -21.40
CA HIS A 115 -37.20 -0.83 -22.78
C HIS A 115 -35.97 -0.81 -23.68
N SER A 116 -35.83 -1.85 -24.50
CA SER A 116 -34.80 -1.96 -25.50
C SER A 116 -34.93 -0.86 -26.57
N GLY A 117 -33.82 -0.21 -26.93
CA GLY A 117 -33.80 0.87 -27.93
C GLY A 117 -34.27 2.25 -27.44
N SER A 118 -34.51 2.41 -26.13
CA SER A 118 -34.77 3.73 -25.53
C SER A 118 -33.47 4.51 -25.28
N GLN A 119 -33.62 5.80 -24.96
CA GLN A 119 -32.57 6.73 -24.53
C GLN A 119 -32.98 7.39 -23.23
N ILE A 120 -32.05 7.88 -22.42
CA ILE A 120 -32.39 8.47 -21.11
C ILE A 120 -33.44 9.58 -21.17
N ILE A 121 -33.52 10.34 -22.28
CA ILE A 121 -34.55 11.37 -22.46
C ILE A 121 -35.97 10.80 -22.46
N ASP A 122 -36.16 9.58 -22.98
CA ASP A 122 -37.45 8.88 -23.01
C ASP A 122 -37.95 8.55 -21.60
N TRP A 123 -37.03 8.48 -20.63
CA TRP A 123 -37.32 8.21 -19.22
C TRP A 123 -37.54 9.49 -18.40
N THR A 124 -37.41 10.68 -18.98
CA THR A 124 -37.68 11.94 -18.27
C THR A 124 -39.15 12.36 -18.44
N PRO A 125 -39.71 13.18 -17.53
CA PRO A 125 -41.08 13.67 -17.68
C PRO A 125 -41.34 14.41 -19.00
N ALA A 126 -40.33 15.12 -19.50
CA ALA A 126 -40.42 15.85 -20.77
C ALA A 126 -40.57 14.91 -21.98
N GLY A 127 -40.00 13.71 -21.89
CA GLY A 127 -39.90 12.74 -22.96
C GLY A 127 -39.08 13.24 -24.16
N SER A 128 -38.91 12.37 -25.16
CA SER A 128 -38.37 12.78 -26.47
C SER A 128 -39.44 13.41 -27.36
N GLU A 129 -39.04 13.85 -28.56
CA GLU A 129 -39.95 14.35 -29.60
C GLU A 129 -40.94 13.27 -30.06
N ALA A 130 -40.54 12.00 -30.01
CA ALA A 130 -41.43 10.87 -30.24
C ALA A 130 -42.31 10.66 -29.01
N LYS A 131 -43.42 11.41 -28.91
CA LYS A 131 -44.32 11.38 -27.73
C LYS A 131 -44.84 9.98 -27.36
N GLY A 132 -44.98 9.08 -28.34
CA GLY A 132 -45.32 7.67 -28.11
C GLY A 132 -44.22 6.83 -27.44
N ARG A 133 -43.01 7.38 -27.25
CA ARG A 133 -41.87 6.76 -26.55
C ARG A 133 -41.61 7.39 -25.17
N ASN A 134 -42.49 8.23 -24.63
CA ASN A 134 -42.34 8.72 -23.27
C ASN A 134 -42.62 7.57 -22.27
N LEU A 135 -41.56 7.04 -21.68
CA LEU A 135 -41.59 5.89 -20.77
C LEU A 135 -41.83 6.30 -19.32
N TYR A 136 -41.63 7.57 -18.98
CA TYR A 136 -41.72 8.05 -17.60
C TYR A 136 -43.07 7.73 -16.93
N PRO A 137 -44.25 8.01 -17.55
CA PRO A 137 -45.53 7.68 -16.94
C PRO A 137 -45.73 6.17 -16.74
N ALA A 138 -45.34 5.36 -17.72
CA ALA A 138 -45.47 3.91 -17.65
C ALA A 138 -44.55 3.29 -16.59
N PHE A 139 -43.32 3.79 -16.48
CA PHE A 139 -42.37 3.39 -15.45
C PHE A 139 -42.88 3.74 -14.04
N LEU A 140 -43.35 4.97 -13.85
CA LEU A 140 -43.87 5.43 -12.57
C LEU A 140 -45.10 4.62 -12.14
N GLU A 141 -46.01 4.34 -13.08
CA GLU A 141 -47.19 3.51 -12.83
C GLU A 141 -46.80 2.06 -12.49
N PHE A 142 -45.81 1.50 -13.20
CA PHE A 142 -45.29 0.17 -12.88
C PHE A 142 -44.74 0.09 -11.46
N VAL A 143 -44.00 1.10 -11.00
CA VAL A 143 -43.48 1.15 -9.61
C VAL A 143 -44.64 1.26 -8.61
N ARG A 144 -45.59 2.17 -8.83
CA ARG A 144 -46.76 2.36 -7.96
C ARG A 144 -47.58 1.08 -7.83
N ARG A 145 -47.87 0.44 -8.96
CA ARG A 145 -48.62 -0.83 -8.99
C ARG A 145 -47.86 -1.96 -8.32
N SER A 146 -46.54 -2.03 -8.47
CA SER A 146 -45.72 -3.04 -7.78
C SER A 146 -45.77 -2.86 -6.25
N VAL A 147 -45.72 -1.61 -5.78
CA VAL A 147 -45.88 -1.30 -4.34
C VAL A 147 -47.29 -1.63 -3.87
N GLN A 148 -48.31 -1.22 -4.62
CA GLN A 148 -49.71 -1.42 -4.26
C GLN A 148 -50.08 -2.90 -4.22
N ASP A 149 -49.68 -3.70 -5.23
CA ASP A 149 -49.98 -5.13 -5.27
C ASP A 149 -49.35 -5.90 -4.09
N LEU A 150 -48.19 -5.45 -3.58
CA LEU A 150 -47.60 -6.02 -2.36
C LEU A 150 -48.37 -5.61 -1.10
N ARG A 151 -48.87 -4.37 -1.04
CA ARG A 151 -49.72 -3.89 0.07
C ARG A 151 -51.07 -4.59 0.10
N ASP A 152 -51.70 -4.80 -1.05
CA ASP A 152 -52.98 -5.50 -1.19
C ASP A 152 -52.87 -6.97 -0.75
N ARG A 153 -51.66 -7.54 -0.83
CA ARG A 153 -51.31 -8.87 -0.27
C ARG A 153 -51.04 -8.85 1.23
N GLY A 154 -51.20 -7.70 1.90
CA GLY A 154 -51.08 -7.55 3.35
C GLY A 154 -49.67 -7.28 3.86
N HIS A 155 -48.77 -6.70 3.05
CA HIS A 155 -47.41 -6.38 3.48
C HIS A 155 -47.17 -4.90 3.72
N GLU A 156 -46.31 -4.59 4.69
CA GLU A 156 -45.62 -3.30 4.73
C GLU A 156 -44.55 -3.29 3.63
N VAL A 157 -44.53 -2.25 2.79
CA VAL A 157 -43.60 -2.19 1.64
C VAL A 157 -42.63 -1.03 1.79
N GLU A 158 -41.34 -1.37 1.86
CA GLU A 158 -40.24 -0.42 1.73
C GLU A 158 -39.72 -0.46 0.30
N LEU A 159 -39.84 0.66 -0.43
CA LEU A 159 -39.15 0.85 -1.70
C LEU A 159 -37.67 1.13 -1.40
N ALA A 160 -36.88 0.07 -1.30
CA ALA A 160 -35.51 0.09 -0.78
C ALA A 160 -34.50 0.74 -1.76
N GLY A 161 -34.84 0.79 -3.04
CA GLY A 161 -34.17 1.66 -4.01
C GLY A 161 -34.44 1.30 -5.46
N ILE A 162 -34.00 2.19 -6.36
CA ILE A 162 -34.10 2.05 -7.81
C ILE A 162 -32.70 1.91 -8.40
N CYS A 163 -32.43 0.79 -9.06
CA CYS A 163 -31.21 0.55 -9.83
C CYS A 163 -31.46 0.95 -11.28
N TYR A 164 -30.79 1.98 -11.79
CA TYR A 164 -30.90 2.43 -13.17
C TYR A 164 -29.59 2.25 -13.95
N HIS A 165 -29.67 1.68 -15.15
CA HIS A 165 -28.50 1.53 -16.04
C HIS A 165 -28.65 2.37 -17.32
N VAL A 166 -27.69 3.27 -17.53
CA VAL A 166 -27.57 4.10 -18.74
C VAL A 166 -26.93 3.26 -19.84
N GLY A 167 -27.70 2.98 -20.90
CA GLY A 167 -27.33 2.01 -21.93
C GLY A 167 -26.55 2.56 -23.12
N GLU A 168 -26.24 1.65 -24.05
CA GLU A 168 -25.39 1.84 -25.23
C GLU A 168 -25.70 3.10 -26.03
N ASN A 169 -26.99 3.37 -26.29
CA ASN A 169 -27.42 4.49 -27.13
C ASN A 169 -27.02 5.85 -26.56
N ASP A 170 -27.09 6.00 -25.25
CA ASP A 170 -26.68 7.24 -24.57
C ASP A 170 -25.16 7.34 -24.50
N MET A 171 -24.44 6.21 -24.49
CA MET A 171 -22.99 6.17 -24.34
C MET A 171 -22.24 6.29 -25.67
N SER A 172 -22.88 5.91 -26.78
CA SER A 172 -22.25 5.78 -28.10
C SER A 172 -22.42 7.00 -29.01
N TRP A 173 -23.25 7.98 -28.63
CA TRP A 173 -23.48 9.20 -29.43
C TRP A 173 -23.26 10.47 -28.59
N GLY A 174 -22.32 11.31 -29.04
CA GLY A 174 -21.86 12.50 -28.32
C GLY A 174 -22.96 13.43 -27.78
N PRO A 175 -23.99 13.81 -28.57
CA PRO A 175 -25.08 14.65 -28.07
C PRO A 175 -25.96 14.00 -26.99
N PHE A 176 -26.21 12.68 -27.06
CA PHE A 176 -26.95 11.98 -26.00
C PHE A 176 -26.09 11.82 -24.75
N ARG A 177 -24.80 11.50 -24.92
CA ARG A 177 -23.83 11.36 -23.84
C ARG A 177 -23.65 12.63 -23.03
N LYS A 178 -23.52 13.78 -23.71
CA LYS A 178 -23.37 15.10 -23.05
C LYS A 178 -24.57 15.48 -22.19
N GLY A 179 -25.79 15.12 -22.60
CA GLY A 179 -27.01 15.43 -21.85
C GLY A 179 -27.46 14.32 -20.90
N ALA A 180 -26.74 13.20 -20.82
CA ALA A 180 -27.12 12.07 -19.98
C ALA A 180 -27.12 12.41 -18.48
N PRO A 181 -26.12 13.14 -17.92
CA PRO A 181 -26.13 13.55 -16.52
C PRO A 181 -27.41 14.29 -16.11
N GLU A 182 -27.75 15.37 -16.82
CA GLU A 182 -28.90 16.22 -16.50
C GLU A 182 -30.22 15.47 -16.64
N ARG A 183 -30.33 14.56 -17.62
CA ARG A 183 -31.55 13.78 -17.85
C ARG A 183 -31.76 12.71 -16.79
N VAL A 184 -30.70 12.01 -16.35
CA VAL A 184 -30.81 11.09 -15.20
C VAL A 184 -31.22 11.86 -13.95
N LEU A 185 -30.65 13.05 -13.72
CA LEU A 185 -31.04 13.89 -12.59
C LEU A 185 -32.50 14.30 -12.65
N SER A 186 -32.96 14.71 -13.83
CA SER A 186 -34.38 15.03 -14.08
C SER A 186 -35.28 13.85 -13.72
N LEU A 187 -34.93 12.64 -14.18
CA LEU A 187 -35.64 11.41 -13.83
C LEU A 187 -35.64 11.17 -12.31
N VAL A 188 -34.49 11.21 -11.64
CA VAL A 188 -34.36 10.96 -10.18
C VAL A 188 -35.23 11.94 -9.39
N ARG A 189 -35.14 13.24 -9.70
CA ARG A 189 -35.91 14.28 -9.00
C ARG A 189 -37.41 14.09 -9.20
N ALA A 190 -37.82 13.86 -10.44
CA ALA A 190 -39.24 13.69 -10.77
C ALA A 190 -39.83 12.46 -10.09
N VAL A 191 -39.14 11.30 -10.12
CA VAL A 191 -39.63 10.09 -9.44
C VAL A 191 -39.70 10.29 -7.93
N ARG A 192 -38.70 10.92 -7.30
CA ARG A 192 -38.74 11.20 -5.86
C ARG A 192 -39.93 12.09 -5.49
N GLN A 193 -40.18 13.11 -6.30
CA GLN A 193 -41.31 14.01 -6.14
C GLN A 193 -42.65 13.28 -6.33
N ASP A 194 -42.81 12.56 -7.44
CA ASP A 194 -44.07 11.93 -7.82
C ASP A 194 -44.41 10.69 -6.99
N LEU A 195 -43.41 10.00 -6.44
CA LEU A 195 -43.61 8.94 -5.44
C LEU A 195 -43.69 9.48 -4.00
N GLN A 196 -43.44 10.77 -3.80
CA GLN A 196 -43.35 11.42 -2.49
C GLN A 196 -42.33 10.74 -1.55
N GLN A 197 -41.19 10.35 -2.13
CA GLN A 197 -40.09 9.67 -1.44
C GLN A 197 -38.78 10.46 -1.63
N PRO A 198 -38.60 11.60 -0.94
CA PRO A 198 -37.43 12.47 -1.13
C PRO A 198 -36.10 11.78 -0.80
N GLN A 199 -36.12 10.76 0.07
CA GLN A 199 -34.96 9.97 0.48
C GLN A 199 -34.79 8.66 -0.30
N LEU A 200 -35.60 8.43 -1.36
CA LEU A 200 -35.51 7.20 -2.15
C LEU A 200 -34.10 7.04 -2.73
N ARG A 201 -33.49 5.88 -2.45
CA ARG A 201 -32.13 5.55 -2.90
C ARG A 201 -32.13 5.21 -4.39
N TRP A 202 -31.13 5.72 -5.09
CA TRP A 202 -30.88 5.42 -6.50
C TRP A 202 -29.47 4.85 -6.66
N TYR A 203 -29.36 3.78 -7.44
CA TYR A 203 -28.11 3.12 -7.78
C TYR A 203 -27.94 3.22 -9.29
N ILE A 204 -27.02 4.07 -9.73
CA ILE A 204 -26.86 4.40 -11.15
C ILE A 204 -25.57 3.79 -11.68
N SER A 205 -25.64 3.14 -12.84
CA SER A 205 -24.48 2.62 -13.57
C SER A 205 -24.58 2.98 -15.06
N GLN A 206 -23.50 2.83 -15.80
CA GLN A 206 -23.47 3.09 -17.25
C GLN A 206 -22.72 2.00 -18.01
N GLN A 207 -23.03 1.84 -19.29
CA GLN A 207 -22.18 1.12 -20.23
C GLN A 207 -20.89 1.90 -20.50
N ALA A 208 -19.77 1.20 -20.68
CA ALA A 208 -18.54 1.85 -21.14
C ALA A 208 -18.75 2.46 -22.54
N PRO A 209 -18.30 3.70 -22.81
CA PRO A 209 -18.37 4.26 -24.15
C PRO A 209 -17.60 3.39 -25.15
N PRO A 210 -18.01 3.37 -26.42
CA PRO A 210 -17.13 2.93 -27.50
C PRO A 210 -15.90 3.83 -27.52
N ASP A 211 -14.73 3.24 -27.77
CA ASP A 211 -13.46 3.96 -27.75
C ASP A 211 -13.34 4.87 -28.96
N HIS A 212 -13.84 6.10 -28.83
CA HIS A 212 -13.83 7.12 -29.86
C HIS A 212 -13.66 8.51 -29.25
N GLU A 213 -12.80 9.33 -29.87
CA GLU A 213 -12.36 10.62 -29.33
C GLU A 213 -13.51 11.58 -28.98
N SER A 214 -14.57 11.59 -29.77
CA SER A 214 -15.73 12.49 -29.57
C SER A 214 -16.58 12.16 -28.34
N VAL A 215 -16.51 10.93 -27.81
CA VAL A 215 -17.29 10.48 -26.64
C VAL A 215 -16.41 10.27 -25.39
N ASN A 216 -15.13 9.93 -25.57
CA ASN A 216 -14.16 9.76 -24.48
C ASN A 216 -13.90 11.05 -23.68
N ARG A 217 -14.12 12.23 -24.28
CA ARG A 217 -13.97 13.54 -23.63
C ARG A 217 -15.13 13.90 -22.69
N VAL A 218 -16.17 13.06 -22.60
CA VAL A 218 -17.38 13.32 -21.79
C VAL A 218 -17.45 12.31 -20.65
N ASP A 219 -17.09 12.77 -19.45
CA ASP A 219 -17.12 11.98 -18.22
C ASP A 219 -18.48 12.09 -17.51
N VAL A 220 -19.42 11.24 -17.93
CA VAL A 220 -20.80 11.22 -17.45
C VAL A 220 -20.88 10.94 -15.94
N LEU A 221 -20.07 10.03 -15.40
CA LEU A 221 -20.15 9.63 -13.98
C LEU A 221 -19.58 10.70 -13.05
N SER A 222 -18.45 11.30 -13.40
CA SER A 222 -17.89 12.40 -12.58
C SER A 222 -18.81 13.61 -12.59
N VAL A 223 -19.35 13.98 -13.77
CA VAL A 223 -20.32 15.08 -13.88
C VAL A 223 -21.61 14.78 -13.09
N MET A 224 -22.11 13.55 -13.12
CA MET A 224 -23.24 13.13 -12.27
C MET A 224 -22.93 13.25 -10.78
N SER A 225 -21.73 12.83 -10.35
CA SER A 225 -21.30 12.88 -8.95
C SER A 225 -21.20 14.32 -8.44
N GLU A 226 -20.63 15.22 -9.26
CA GLU A 226 -20.45 16.64 -8.90
C GLU A 226 -21.79 17.38 -8.80
N VAL A 227 -22.71 17.17 -9.75
CA VAL A 227 -24.01 17.85 -9.76
C VAL A 227 -24.93 17.35 -8.63
N LEU A 228 -24.89 16.06 -8.28
CA LEU A 228 -25.64 15.49 -7.13
C LEU A 228 -25.13 16.01 -5.78
N ALA A 229 -23.81 16.20 -5.64
CA ALA A 229 -23.21 16.77 -4.44
C ALA A 229 -23.57 18.25 -4.24
N GLY A 230 -23.69 19.01 -5.34
CA GLY A 230 -24.02 20.45 -5.31
C GLY A 230 -25.45 20.77 -4.84
N GLU A 231 -26.43 19.93 -5.16
CA GLU A 231 -27.84 20.20 -4.82
C GLU A 231 -28.20 19.95 -3.35
N TRP A 232 -27.47 19.07 -2.66
CA TRP A 232 -27.62 18.88 -1.21
C TRP A 232 -27.19 20.11 -0.40
N CYS A 233 -26.22 20.88 -0.92
CA CYS A 233 -25.72 22.10 -0.26
C CYS A 233 -26.63 23.33 -0.45
N ALA A 234 -27.55 23.30 -1.42
CA ALA A 234 -28.46 24.43 -1.71
C ALA A 234 -29.67 24.51 -0.76
N GLY A 235 -29.94 23.47 0.06
CA GLY A 235 -31.11 23.34 0.94
C GLY A 235 -31.04 24.01 2.32
N GLY A 236 -30.09 24.92 2.57
CA GLY A 236 -30.19 25.82 3.73
C GLY A 236 -29.52 25.39 5.05
N CYS A 237 -28.32 24.81 5.01
CA CYS A 237 -27.46 24.71 6.21
C CYS A 237 -26.08 25.32 5.95
N ARG A 238 -26.00 26.65 5.97
CA ARG A 238 -24.71 27.37 6.00
C ARG A 238 -24.31 27.62 7.45
N GLY A 239 -23.21 26.99 7.87
CA GLY A 239 -22.50 27.30 9.10
C GLY A 239 -22.35 26.09 10.04
N ARG A 240 -21.22 25.38 9.90
CA ARG A 240 -20.67 24.26 10.74
C ARG A 240 -20.47 22.90 10.05
N ALA A 241 -20.39 22.83 8.72
CA ALA A 241 -20.15 21.57 8.00
C ALA A 241 -18.91 21.57 7.09
N ALA A 242 -17.73 21.90 7.63
CA ALA A 242 -16.45 21.74 6.91
C ALA A 242 -15.51 20.70 7.55
N ALA A 243 -15.80 20.20 8.76
CA ALA A 243 -14.95 19.24 9.46
C ALA A 243 -15.66 17.94 9.90
N LEU A 244 -16.97 17.82 9.66
CA LEU A 244 -17.78 16.62 9.99
C LEU A 244 -18.28 15.85 8.75
N THR A 245 -17.91 16.30 7.55
CA THR A 245 -18.42 15.80 6.27
C THR A 245 -17.78 14.48 5.81
N LYS A 246 -16.81 13.93 6.56
CA LYS A 246 -16.16 12.64 6.22
C LYS A 246 -16.74 11.40 6.92
N HIS A 247 -17.65 11.53 7.89
CA HIS A 247 -18.06 10.37 8.72
C HIS A 247 -19.58 10.12 8.90
N CYS A 248 -20.49 10.93 8.35
CA CYS A 248 -21.94 10.71 8.56
C CYS A 248 -22.86 10.78 7.32
N ALA A 249 -22.34 10.66 6.08
CA ALA A 249 -23.21 10.68 4.89
C ALA A 249 -22.71 9.77 3.77
N TYR A 250 -22.79 8.45 3.96
CA TYR A 250 -22.66 7.49 2.87
C TYR A 250 -24.04 6.93 2.51
N THR A 251 -24.71 7.56 1.54
CA THR A 251 -25.77 6.89 0.76
C THR A 251 -25.84 7.47 -0.65
N TRP A 252 -24.72 7.47 -1.37
CA TRP A 252 -24.67 7.68 -2.82
C TRP A 252 -23.50 6.86 -3.37
N CYS A 253 -23.79 5.87 -4.21
CA CYS A 253 -22.79 5.08 -4.92
C CYS A 253 -22.80 5.54 -6.39
N VAL A 254 -22.00 6.55 -6.71
CA VAL A 254 -21.51 6.74 -8.09
C VAL A 254 -20.29 5.82 -8.20
N LEU A 255 -20.47 4.66 -8.83
CA LEU A 255 -19.39 3.71 -9.04
C LEU A 255 -18.63 4.08 -10.32
N CYS A 256 -17.56 4.86 -10.17
CA CYS A 256 -16.49 4.97 -11.16
C CYS A 256 -15.75 3.62 -11.24
N LEU A 257 -15.75 2.97 -12.41
CA LEU A 257 -14.78 1.93 -12.73
C LEU A 257 -14.21 2.18 -14.13
N MET A 258 -12.88 2.28 -14.17
CA MET A 258 -12.03 2.67 -15.28
C MET A 258 -12.03 1.68 -16.46
N ASN A 259 -11.61 2.24 -17.60
CA ASN A 259 -11.35 1.62 -18.91
C ASN A 259 -10.61 0.27 -18.88
N SER A 260 -11.15 -0.71 -19.61
CA SER A 260 -10.37 -1.67 -20.41
C SER A 260 -11.29 -2.31 -21.47
N GLY A 261 -10.85 -2.30 -22.73
CA GLY A 261 -11.63 -2.82 -23.84
C GLY A 261 -11.51 -4.35 -24.01
N MET A 262 -12.64 -5.06 -23.94
CA MET A 262 -13.15 -6.02 -24.96
C MET A 262 -14.28 -6.93 -24.43
N SER A 263 -15.31 -7.11 -25.28
CA SER A 263 -16.31 -8.18 -25.41
C SER A 263 -17.22 -8.56 -24.22
N GLU A 264 -18.23 -7.72 -23.96
CA GLU A 264 -19.70 -7.98 -24.04
C GLU A 264 -20.41 -9.24 -23.50
N MET A 265 -19.80 -10.18 -22.77
CA MET A 265 -20.62 -11.25 -22.13
C MET A 265 -20.28 -11.60 -20.69
N ARG A 266 -19.01 -11.58 -20.30
CA ARG A 266 -18.61 -12.12 -18.98
C ARG A 266 -18.76 -11.13 -17.81
N TYR A 267 -18.83 -9.83 -18.06
CA TYR A 267 -18.73 -8.82 -17.00
C TYR A 267 -20.06 -8.37 -16.37
N GLY A 268 -21.21 -8.65 -17.00
CA GLY A 268 -22.50 -8.27 -16.42
C GLY A 268 -22.76 -8.95 -15.07
N VAL A 269 -22.42 -10.24 -14.96
CA VAL A 269 -22.76 -11.05 -13.79
C VAL A 269 -21.83 -10.79 -12.60
N GLU A 270 -20.51 -10.65 -12.83
CA GLU A 270 -19.54 -10.39 -11.75
C GLU A 270 -19.62 -8.97 -11.20
N ARG A 271 -19.85 -7.95 -12.05
CA ARG A 271 -19.93 -6.55 -11.62
C ARG A 271 -21.19 -6.24 -10.81
N LEU A 272 -22.29 -6.95 -11.07
CA LEU A 272 -23.52 -6.83 -10.28
C LEU A 272 -23.49 -7.64 -8.98
N THR A 273 -22.63 -8.66 -8.89
CA THR A 273 -22.33 -9.39 -7.65
C THR A 273 -21.57 -8.50 -6.65
N LEU A 274 -20.60 -7.69 -7.11
CA LEU A 274 -19.90 -6.68 -6.30
C LEU A 274 -20.84 -5.57 -5.78
N ILE A 275 -21.77 -5.11 -6.62
CA ILE A 275 -22.81 -4.14 -6.25
C ILE A 275 -23.70 -4.68 -5.12
N ALA A 276 -24.09 -5.95 -5.20
CA ALA A 276 -24.98 -6.57 -4.24
C ALA A 276 -24.30 -6.96 -2.90
N ALA A 277 -22.98 -7.25 -2.90
CA ALA A 277 -22.19 -7.41 -1.68
C ALA A 277 -22.05 -6.09 -0.90
N ALA A 278 -21.83 -4.97 -1.59
CA ALA A 278 -21.79 -3.63 -0.98
C ALA A 278 -23.16 -3.18 -0.45
N LEU A 279 -24.24 -3.50 -1.18
CA LEU A 279 -25.62 -3.21 -0.79
C LEU A 279 -26.11 -4.02 0.41
N GLY A 280 -25.72 -5.30 0.49
CA GLY A 280 -26.01 -6.15 1.63
C GLY A 280 -25.42 -5.64 2.94
N PHE A 281 -24.20 -5.10 2.90
CA PHE A 281 -23.51 -4.48 4.03
C PHE A 281 -24.21 -3.20 4.52
N LEU A 282 -24.77 -2.40 3.61
CA LEU A 282 -25.45 -1.12 3.91
C LEU A 282 -26.88 -1.29 4.46
N LEU A 283 -27.52 -2.43 4.23
CA LEU A 283 -28.93 -2.68 4.60
C LEU A 283 -29.10 -3.49 5.90
N ALA A 284 -28.03 -4.11 6.41
CA ALA A 284 -28.04 -4.88 7.66
C ALA A 284 -27.90 -4.02 8.93
N GLY A 285 -27.76 -2.70 8.80
CA GLY A 285 -27.66 -1.75 9.91
C GLY A 285 -29.00 -1.48 10.57
N ASP A 286 -29.41 -2.37 11.49
CA ASP A 286 -30.12 -2.01 12.72
C ASP A 286 -30.34 -3.28 13.57
N ARG A 287 -29.86 -3.23 14.83
CA ARG A 287 -29.98 -4.25 15.90
C ARG A 287 -28.87 -5.29 16.08
N VAL A 288 -27.59 -4.91 16.10
CA VAL A 288 -26.58 -5.66 16.90
C VAL A 288 -25.53 -4.70 17.46
N ALA A 289 -25.95 -3.67 18.19
CA ALA A 289 -25.04 -2.65 18.75
C ALA A 289 -24.47 -3.00 20.14
N SER A 290 -24.79 -4.15 20.77
CA SER A 290 -24.40 -4.36 22.18
C SER A 290 -23.82 -5.72 22.56
N VAL A 291 -23.63 -6.65 21.62
CA VAL A 291 -23.09 -7.99 21.98
C VAL A 291 -21.88 -8.42 21.13
N HIS A 292 -21.57 -7.73 20.03
CA HIS A 292 -20.41 -8.05 19.18
C HIS A 292 -19.17 -7.17 19.40
N ALA A 293 -19.23 -6.18 20.30
CA ALA A 293 -18.06 -5.38 20.70
C ALA A 293 -16.99 -6.19 21.44
N GLN A 294 -17.34 -7.35 22.02
CA GLN A 294 -16.39 -8.21 22.74
C GLN A 294 -15.88 -9.42 21.95
N GLN A 295 -16.49 -9.75 20.81
CA GLN A 295 -16.07 -10.91 19.99
C GLN A 295 -15.46 -10.52 18.64
N GLN A 296 -15.67 -9.29 18.14
CA GLN A 296 -14.99 -8.79 16.94
C GLN A 296 -13.56 -8.27 17.20
N GLN A 297 -13.13 -8.15 18.46
CA GLN A 297 -11.75 -7.81 18.79
C GLN A 297 -10.77 -8.99 18.61
N GLN A 298 -11.26 -10.20 18.33
CA GLN A 298 -10.44 -11.39 18.15
C GLN A 298 -10.41 -11.98 16.73
N GLN A 299 -11.19 -11.46 15.76
CA GLN A 299 -11.30 -12.07 14.43
C GLN A 299 -11.52 -11.07 13.26
N GLN A 300 -10.87 -9.91 13.32
CA GLN A 300 -10.62 -9.06 12.14
C GLN A 300 -9.13 -9.14 11.78
N SER A 301 -8.75 -10.02 10.86
CA SER A 301 -7.50 -9.82 10.12
C SER A 301 -7.75 -8.71 9.11
N ALA A 302 -7.08 -7.57 9.32
CA ALA A 302 -7.10 -6.45 8.39
C ALA A 302 -6.71 -6.91 6.97
N ALA A 303 -7.43 -6.45 5.95
CA ALA A 303 -6.83 -6.40 4.61
C ALA A 303 -5.63 -5.45 4.73
N VAL A 304 -4.41 -5.99 4.61
CA VAL A 304 -3.17 -5.24 4.81
C VAL A 304 -3.01 -4.24 3.66
N ALA A 305 -3.09 -2.95 3.97
CA ALA A 305 -2.77 -1.89 3.03
C ALA A 305 -1.23 -1.78 2.88
N TRP A 306 -0.75 -1.48 1.67
CA TRP A 306 0.68 -1.19 1.45
C TRP A 306 1.16 -0.09 2.40
N GLN A 307 2.26 -0.34 3.09
CA GLN A 307 2.94 0.63 3.94
C GLN A 307 4.37 0.82 3.46
N TYR A 308 4.68 2.04 3.05
CA TYR A 308 6.03 2.41 2.67
C TYR A 308 6.98 2.43 3.88
N SER A 309 8.20 1.93 3.70
CA SER A 309 9.33 2.15 4.60
C SER A 309 10.62 2.35 3.79
N ALA A 310 11.60 3.04 4.35
CA ALA A 310 12.88 3.25 3.68
C ALA A 310 13.63 1.92 3.45
N ASP A 311 13.49 0.96 4.36
CA ASP A 311 14.14 -0.35 4.28
C ASP A 311 13.72 -1.15 3.03
N VAL A 312 12.46 -1.01 2.58
CA VAL A 312 11.95 -1.65 1.35
C VAL A 312 12.73 -1.24 0.10
N LEU A 313 13.28 -0.02 0.09
CA LEU A 313 14.09 0.52 -1.00
C LEU A 313 15.57 0.63 -0.63
N ARG A 314 16.04 -0.07 0.42
CA ARG A 314 17.47 -0.28 0.59
C ARG A 314 17.97 -1.01 -0.66
N PRO A 315 18.96 -0.46 -1.39
CA PRO A 315 19.48 -1.12 -2.58
C PRO A 315 19.94 -2.54 -2.29
N PHE A 316 19.60 -3.50 -3.16
CA PHE A 316 19.93 -4.91 -2.93
C PHE A 316 21.45 -5.19 -2.88
N TRP A 317 22.27 -4.25 -3.37
CA TRP A 317 23.73 -4.27 -3.30
C TRP A 317 24.31 -3.60 -2.05
N GLN A 318 23.46 -3.18 -1.11
CA GLN A 318 23.89 -2.58 0.16
C GLN A 318 23.59 -3.51 1.34
N GLY A 319 24.61 -3.73 2.17
CA GLY A 319 24.54 -4.65 3.30
C GLY A 319 24.65 -6.11 2.87
N ARG A 320 24.28 -7.01 3.77
CA ARG A 320 24.38 -8.48 3.57
C ARG A 320 23.03 -9.17 3.41
N VAL A 321 21.93 -8.41 3.34
CA VAL A 321 20.58 -8.97 3.30
C VAL A 321 19.84 -8.45 2.08
N VAL A 322 19.41 -9.37 1.23
CA VAL A 322 18.47 -9.09 0.14
C VAL A 322 17.07 -9.43 0.65
N ASP A 323 16.15 -8.46 0.59
CA ASP A 323 14.79 -8.61 1.10
C ASP A 323 13.77 -8.88 -0.01
N GLY A 324 13.06 -10.00 0.09
CA GLY A 324 11.92 -10.34 -0.78
C GLY A 324 12.26 -10.53 -2.25
N GLU A 325 13.42 -11.11 -2.57
CA GLU A 325 13.77 -11.43 -3.95
C GLU A 325 12.76 -12.40 -4.55
N SER A 326 12.20 -12.05 -5.70
CA SER A 326 11.21 -12.90 -6.38
C SER A 326 11.86 -14.10 -7.06
N VAL A 327 11.26 -15.28 -6.89
CA VAL A 327 11.72 -16.54 -7.48
C VAL A 327 10.51 -17.35 -7.95
N LEU A 328 10.60 -17.97 -9.14
CA LEU A 328 9.59 -18.91 -9.64
C LEU A 328 10.20 -20.31 -9.75
N PHE A 329 9.69 -21.28 -9.01
CA PHE A 329 10.26 -22.63 -9.04
C PHE A 329 9.77 -23.44 -10.24
N VAL A 330 10.70 -23.81 -11.13
CA VAL A 330 10.41 -24.63 -12.30
C VAL A 330 10.95 -26.04 -12.10
N ARG A 331 10.09 -27.04 -12.31
CA ARG A 331 10.44 -28.46 -12.31
C ARG A 331 11.20 -28.82 -13.58
N ASP A 332 12.37 -29.41 -13.39
CA ASP A 332 13.10 -30.05 -14.47
C ASP A 332 12.31 -31.26 -15.00
N ALA A 333 12.14 -31.34 -16.32
CA ALA A 333 11.30 -32.36 -16.94
C ALA A 333 11.87 -33.78 -16.80
N SER A 334 13.19 -33.91 -16.62
CA SER A 334 13.87 -35.21 -16.56
C SER A 334 13.96 -35.77 -15.13
N THR A 335 14.11 -34.90 -14.14
CA THR A 335 14.32 -35.25 -12.73
C THR A 335 13.10 -34.98 -11.85
N GLY A 336 12.16 -34.14 -12.30
CA GLY A 336 11.01 -33.69 -11.52
C GLY A 336 11.34 -32.73 -10.38
N VAL A 337 12.62 -32.43 -10.17
CA VAL A 337 13.11 -31.57 -9.08
C VAL A 337 12.91 -30.10 -9.47
N ALA A 338 12.30 -29.32 -8.59
CA ALA A 338 12.10 -27.89 -8.78
C ALA A 338 13.21 -27.06 -8.14
N ARG A 339 13.73 -26.09 -8.91
CA ARG A 339 14.87 -25.25 -8.52
C ARG A 339 14.58 -23.77 -8.77
N GLY A 340 15.12 -22.93 -7.90
CA GLY A 340 15.09 -21.47 -8.00
C GLY A 340 16.47 -20.89 -7.72
N GLN A 341 16.84 -19.82 -8.41
CA GLN A 341 18.15 -19.18 -8.27
C GLN A 341 18.03 -17.78 -7.67
N LEU A 342 18.96 -17.45 -6.79
CA LEU A 342 19.09 -16.16 -6.12
C LEU A 342 20.25 -15.33 -6.65
N LEU A 343 20.17 -14.00 -6.47
CA LEU A 343 21.20 -13.08 -6.95
C LEU A 343 22.55 -13.29 -6.27
N TYR A 344 22.61 -13.52 -4.96
CA TYR A 344 23.84 -13.77 -4.20
C TYR A 344 23.94 -15.21 -3.68
N PRO A 345 25.15 -15.70 -3.34
CA PRO A 345 25.33 -16.96 -2.64
C PRO A 345 24.66 -16.90 -1.27
N ILE A 346 23.92 -17.95 -0.95
CA ILE A 346 23.11 -18.05 0.24
C ILE A 346 24.02 -18.40 1.41
N GLU A 347 24.09 -17.49 2.37
CA GLU A 347 24.65 -17.78 3.69
C GLU A 347 23.56 -18.37 4.58
N LYS A 348 22.37 -17.75 4.53
CA LYS A 348 21.19 -18.17 5.28
C LYS A 348 19.92 -17.64 4.64
N VAL A 349 18.88 -18.48 4.52
CA VAL A 349 17.54 -18.00 4.21
C VAL A 349 16.88 -17.49 5.49
N VAL A 350 16.54 -16.20 5.53
CA VAL A 350 15.87 -15.57 6.67
C VAL A 350 14.37 -15.84 6.62
N ARG A 351 13.78 -15.76 5.43
CA ARG A 351 12.35 -15.97 5.21
C ARG A 351 12.08 -16.37 3.77
N LEU A 352 11.17 -17.33 3.57
CA LEU A 352 10.61 -17.70 2.27
C LEU A 352 9.09 -17.72 2.41
N THR A 353 8.37 -16.91 1.63
CA THR A 353 6.90 -16.81 1.64
C THR A 353 6.36 -16.83 0.22
N LEU A 354 5.03 -16.94 0.05
CA LEU A 354 4.42 -16.53 -1.21
C LEU A 354 4.73 -15.05 -1.47
N ALA A 355 4.89 -14.66 -2.73
CA ALA A 355 5.13 -13.25 -3.07
C ALA A 355 3.94 -12.37 -2.64
N THR A 356 2.72 -12.89 -2.75
CA THR A 356 1.48 -12.25 -2.30
C THR A 356 1.40 -12.00 -0.79
N GLU A 357 2.20 -12.72 -0.01
CA GLU A 357 2.22 -12.66 1.46
C GLU A 357 3.53 -12.01 1.96
N TRP A 358 4.33 -11.44 1.06
CA TRP A 358 5.57 -10.76 1.44
C TRP A 358 5.25 -9.60 2.39
N HIS A 359 5.88 -9.62 3.58
CA HIS A 359 5.62 -8.73 4.72
C HIS A 359 4.21 -8.80 5.32
N GLN A 360 3.40 -9.81 5.00
CA GLN A 360 2.10 -9.98 5.63
C GLN A 360 2.20 -10.68 7.00
N ALA A 361 1.64 -10.05 8.03
CA ALA A 361 1.39 -10.64 9.35
C ALA A 361 0.72 -12.02 9.25
N GLY A 362 1.37 -13.07 9.77
CA GLY A 362 0.79 -14.42 9.79
C GLY A 362 0.71 -15.13 8.43
N GLY A 363 1.37 -14.59 7.39
CA GLY A 363 1.56 -15.30 6.12
C GLY A 363 2.30 -16.62 6.30
N MET A 364 2.07 -17.57 5.40
CA MET A 364 2.75 -18.86 5.39
C MET A 364 4.24 -18.65 5.11
N VAL A 365 5.05 -18.99 6.11
CA VAL A 365 6.50 -19.09 5.97
C VAL A 365 6.86 -20.54 5.71
N PHE A 366 7.61 -20.80 4.63
CA PHE A 366 8.08 -22.14 4.28
C PHE A 366 9.29 -22.52 5.15
N GLU A 367 9.41 -23.81 5.44
CA GLU A 367 10.39 -24.36 6.39
C GLU A 367 11.57 -25.02 5.66
N GLU A 368 12.80 -24.65 6.01
CA GLU A 368 14.01 -25.34 5.54
C GLU A 368 14.01 -26.81 6.02
N GLY A 369 14.47 -27.73 5.16
CA GLY A 369 14.49 -29.17 5.41
C GLY A 369 13.16 -29.88 5.15
N ARG A 370 12.05 -29.14 5.13
CA ARG A 370 10.71 -29.66 4.78
C ARG A 370 10.24 -29.19 3.42
N ASP A 371 10.20 -27.88 3.21
CA ASP A 371 9.67 -27.27 1.99
C ASP A 371 10.77 -26.90 1.01
N TYR A 372 11.99 -26.63 1.49
CA TYR A 372 13.13 -26.32 0.65
C TYR A 372 14.44 -26.70 1.32
N SER A 373 15.51 -26.75 0.54
CA SER A 373 16.90 -26.91 0.98
C SER A 373 17.82 -26.08 0.09
N PHE A 374 18.99 -25.72 0.59
CA PHE A 374 20.02 -25.03 -0.18
C PHE A 374 21.40 -25.46 0.30
N GLU A 375 22.41 -25.28 -0.56
CA GLU A 375 23.81 -25.43 -0.17
C GLU A 375 24.37 -24.05 0.22
N ARG A 376 24.96 -23.94 1.42
CA ARG A 376 25.60 -22.71 1.88
C ARG A 376 26.75 -22.34 0.93
N GLY A 377 26.77 -21.08 0.49
CA GLY A 377 27.68 -20.60 -0.56
C GLY A 377 27.25 -20.95 -1.99
N GLY A 378 26.16 -21.70 -2.16
CA GLY A 378 25.45 -21.87 -3.44
C GLY A 378 24.40 -20.78 -3.65
N ARG A 379 23.85 -20.67 -4.87
CA ARG A 379 22.77 -19.71 -5.22
C ARG A 379 21.41 -20.38 -5.41
N GLU A 380 21.36 -21.69 -5.28
CA GLU A 380 20.20 -22.50 -5.63
C GLU A 380 19.41 -22.90 -4.39
N ILE A 381 18.08 -22.73 -4.48
CA ILE A 381 17.11 -23.34 -3.58
C ILE A 381 16.47 -24.52 -4.31
N VAL A 382 16.44 -25.67 -3.66
CA VAL A 382 15.92 -26.94 -4.16
C VAL A 382 14.67 -27.32 -3.37
N LEU A 383 13.58 -27.64 -4.06
CA LEU A 383 12.36 -28.13 -3.43
C LEU A 383 12.36 -29.67 -3.38
N PRO A 384 12.28 -30.28 -2.18
CA PRO A 384 12.10 -31.72 -2.05
C PRO A 384 10.70 -32.16 -2.52
N ALA A 385 10.55 -33.46 -2.79
CA ALA A 385 9.26 -34.04 -3.13
C ALA A 385 8.23 -33.80 -2.01
N GLY A 386 7.04 -33.31 -2.37
CA GLY A 386 5.98 -32.98 -1.41
C GLY A 386 6.11 -31.60 -0.75
N SER A 387 7.05 -30.76 -1.19
CA SER A 387 7.14 -29.36 -0.77
C SER A 387 5.80 -28.62 -0.95
N ARG A 388 5.47 -27.75 0.01
CA ARG A 388 4.32 -26.84 -0.07
C ARG A 388 4.58 -25.64 -0.99
N VAL A 389 5.84 -25.39 -1.35
CA VAL A 389 6.21 -24.26 -2.22
C VAL A 389 5.65 -24.50 -3.62
N PRO A 390 4.93 -23.53 -4.21
CA PRO A 390 4.40 -23.69 -5.55
C PRO A 390 5.53 -23.89 -6.55
N SER A 391 5.38 -24.89 -7.41
CA SER A 391 6.30 -25.17 -8.51
C SER A 391 5.53 -25.62 -9.75
N PHE A 392 6.11 -25.34 -10.91
CA PHE A 392 5.45 -25.49 -12.21
C PHE A 392 6.38 -26.20 -13.19
N THR A 393 5.84 -26.95 -14.15
CA THR A 393 6.62 -27.41 -15.31
C THR A 393 6.74 -26.28 -16.34
N ALA A 394 7.72 -26.36 -17.24
CA ALA A 394 7.85 -25.39 -18.34
C ALA A 394 6.55 -25.26 -19.16
N ASP A 395 5.83 -26.37 -19.39
CA ASP A 395 4.55 -26.37 -20.12
C ASP A 395 3.43 -25.65 -19.35
N GLN A 396 3.45 -25.70 -18.02
CA GLN A 396 2.49 -24.95 -17.17
C GLN A 396 2.76 -23.44 -17.18
N LEU A 397 3.94 -23.02 -17.65
CA LEU A 397 4.28 -21.62 -17.91
C LEU A 397 3.96 -21.20 -19.36
N ARG A 398 3.15 -21.98 -20.07
CA ARG A 398 2.72 -21.70 -21.44
C ARG A 398 1.20 -21.75 -21.52
N ARG A 399 0.65 -21.02 -22.48
CA ARG A 399 -0.78 -21.09 -22.85
C ARG A 399 -0.92 -21.87 -24.16
N PRO A 400 -2.06 -22.56 -24.39
CA PRO A 400 -2.32 -23.21 -25.67
C PRO A 400 -2.22 -22.20 -26.83
N SER A 401 -1.71 -22.66 -27.98
CA SER A 401 -1.61 -21.79 -29.17
C SER A 401 -2.97 -21.23 -29.57
N GLY A 402 -3.04 -19.91 -29.84
CA GLY A 402 -4.28 -19.23 -30.22
C GLY A 402 -5.28 -19.02 -29.08
N SER A 403 -4.90 -19.29 -27.83
CA SER A 403 -5.77 -19.08 -26.67
C SER A 403 -5.72 -17.64 -26.14
N GLN A 404 -4.76 -16.83 -26.56
CA GLN A 404 -4.64 -15.44 -26.14
C GLN A 404 -5.05 -14.46 -27.23
N LYS A 405 -5.49 -13.28 -26.79
CA LYS A 405 -5.89 -12.15 -27.65
C LYS A 405 -4.76 -11.72 -28.60
N TYR A 406 -3.52 -11.79 -28.14
CA TYR A 406 -2.33 -11.47 -28.92
C TYR A 406 -1.53 -12.74 -29.14
N ARG A 407 -1.07 -12.98 -30.38
CA ARG A 407 -0.18 -14.10 -30.70
C ARG A 407 1.19 -13.82 -30.09
N LEU A 408 1.46 -14.41 -28.93
CA LEU A 408 2.71 -14.23 -28.19
C LEU A 408 3.51 -15.51 -28.24
N THR A 409 4.04 -15.77 -29.43
CA THR A 409 4.76 -17.00 -29.75
C THR A 409 6.15 -17.00 -29.12
N HIS A 410 6.49 -18.13 -28.50
CA HIS A 410 7.89 -18.49 -28.24
C HIS A 410 8.67 -18.64 -29.55
N ARG A 411 9.99 -18.40 -29.51
CA ARG A 411 10.92 -18.65 -30.63
C ARG A 411 10.98 -20.13 -31.03
N ASP A 412 10.70 -21.04 -30.10
CA ASP A 412 10.67 -22.49 -30.35
C ASP A 412 9.38 -22.95 -31.07
N GLY A 413 8.37 -22.09 -31.20
CA GLY A 413 7.09 -22.40 -31.85
C GLY A 413 6.11 -23.24 -31.00
N ASN A 414 6.47 -23.62 -29.77
CA ASN A 414 5.69 -24.51 -28.92
C ASN A 414 4.83 -23.70 -27.92
N GLY A 415 3.57 -23.46 -28.27
CA GLY A 415 2.63 -22.73 -27.40
C GLY A 415 2.90 -21.23 -27.33
N GLU A 416 2.07 -20.52 -26.56
CA GLU A 416 2.19 -19.07 -26.35
C GLU A 416 2.80 -18.79 -24.97
N ILE A 417 3.59 -17.72 -24.89
CA ILE A 417 4.13 -17.19 -23.63
C ILE A 417 2.96 -16.81 -22.73
N PHE A 418 3.07 -17.12 -21.44
CA PHE A 418 2.04 -16.85 -20.44
C PHE A 418 1.86 -15.34 -20.18
N PHE A 419 1.16 -14.64 -21.08
CA PHE A 419 0.90 -13.21 -21.03
C PHE A 419 -0.51 -12.90 -20.51
N ALA A 420 -0.74 -11.64 -20.13
CA ALA A 420 -1.96 -11.12 -19.49
C ALA A 420 -2.20 -11.58 -18.03
N ALA A 421 -1.18 -12.14 -17.39
CA ALA A 421 -1.19 -12.40 -15.96
C ALA A 421 -1.07 -11.09 -15.18
N GLY A 422 -2.20 -10.46 -14.82
CA GLY A 422 -2.18 -9.38 -13.83
C GLY A 422 -1.66 -9.93 -12.49
N ALA A 423 -2.48 -10.76 -11.84
CA ALA A 423 -2.15 -11.39 -10.57
C ALA A 423 -1.50 -12.78 -10.71
N GLU A 424 -1.74 -13.50 -11.81
CA GLU A 424 -1.45 -14.94 -11.90
C GLU A 424 0.05 -15.24 -11.75
N TYR A 425 0.92 -14.49 -12.43
CA TYR A 425 2.36 -14.73 -12.38
C TYR A 425 2.93 -14.40 -11.00
N HIS A 426 2.37 -13.37 -10.35
CA HIS A 426 2.73 -13.00 -9.00
C HIS A 426 2.34 -14.10 -7.99
N GLN A 427 1.16 -14.72 -8.16
CA GLN A 427 0.72 -15.87 -7.35
C GLN A 427 1.59 -17.13 -7.55
N MET A 428 2.33 -17.20 -8.67
CA MET A 428 3.26 -18.30 -8.96
C MET A 428 4.65 -18.07 -8.37
N GLN A 429 4.95 -16.84 -7.95
CA GLN A 429 6.24 -16.45 -7.39
C GLN A 429 6.25 -16.54 -5.87
N VAL A 430 7.43 -16.84 -5.33
CA VAL A 430 7.75 -16.66 -3.91
C VAL A 430 8.57 -15.39 -3.72
N ALA A 431 8.61 -14.89 -2.49
CA ALA A 431 9.55 -13.88 -2.04
C ALA A 431 10.55 -14.51 -1.07
N VAL A 432 11.85 -14.30 -1.34
CA VAL A 432 12.94 -14.85 -0.53
C VAL A 432 13.76 -13.71 0.08
N THR A 433 13.81 -13.68 1.41
CA THR A 433 14.71 -12.81 2.17
C THR A 433 15.87 -13.66 2.68
N TYR A 434 17.10 -13.27 2.37
CA TYR A 434 18.28 -14.07 2.68
C TYR A 434 19.52 -13.21 2.97
N GLU A 435 20.39 -13.77 3.81
CA GLU A 435 21.72 -13.27 4.09
C GLU A 435 22.70 -13.85 3.07
N HIS A 436 23.67 -13.05 2.62
CA HIS A 436 24.78 -13.48 1.77
C HIS A 436 26.13 -13.11 2.39
N ALA A 437 27.18 -13.83 1.98
CA ALA A 437 28.56 -13.50 2.34
C ALA A 437 28.97 -12.13 1.76
N GLU A 438 30.07 -11.55 2.27
CA GLU A 438 30.66 -10.36 1.65
C GLU A 438 31.15 -10.72 0.24
N GLU A 439 30.30 -10.44 -0.75
CA GLU A 439 30.59 -10.53 -2.17
C GLU A 439 30.34 -9.15 -2.76
N ASP A 440 31.36 -8.60 -3.41
CA ASP A 440 31.20 -7.38 -4.19
C ASP A 440 30.36 -7.67 -5.44
N TRP A 441 29.32 -6.87 -5.65
CA TRP A 441 28.56 -6.93 -6.90
C TRP A 441 29.46 -6.55 -8.07
N SER A 442 29.71 -7.50 -8.97
CA SER A 442 30.61 -7.31 -10.11
C SER A 442 30.01 -6.45 -11.24
N GLY A 443 28.71 -6.14 -11.18
CA GLY A 443 27.99 -5.37 -12.18
C GLY A 443 28.09 -3.86 -12.00
N VAL A 444 27.71 -3.11 -13.04
CA VAL A 444 27.60 -1.65 -12.95
C VAL A 444 26.48 -1.30 -11.96
N LEU A 445 26.81 -0.44 -10.99
CA LEU A 445 25.88 0.10 -10.01
C LEU A 445 25.73 1.61 -10.20
N PRO A 446 24.54 2.17 -9.92
CA PRO A 446 24.34 3.61 -9.95
C PRO A 446 25.20 4.27 -8.86
N LYS A 447 25.74 5.43 -9.19
CA LYS A 447 26.53 6.25 -8.27
C LYS A 447 25.85 7.59 -8.10
N TYR A 448 25.65 7.99 -6.84
CA TYR A 448 25.22 9.35 -6.53
C TYR A 448 26.31 10.34 -6.92
N ASP A 449 25.92 11.37 -7.67
CA ASP A 449 26.77 12.51 -8.01
C ASP A 449 25.95 13.79 -7.95
N ALA A 450 26.15 14.57 -6.89
CA ALA A 450 25.47 15.85 -6.69
C ALA A 450 25.73 16.86 -7.81
N ALA A 451 26.85 16.73 -8.54
CA ALA A 451 27.18 17.62 -9.66
C ALA A 451 26.47 17.23 -10.97
N ALA A 452 25.92 16.01 -11.05
CA ALA A 452 25.26 15.52 -12.27
C ALA A 452 23.83 16.05 -12.42
N LEU A 453 23.10 16.19 -11.29
CA LEU A 453 21.74 16.76 -11.21
C LEU A 453 21.65 17.87 -10.14
N PRO A 454 22.45 18.94 -10.27
CA PRO A 454 22.63 19.93 -9.20
C PRO A 454 21.33 20.63 -8.78
N ARG A 455 20.38 20.86 -9.70
CA ARG A 455 19.13 21.57 -9.38
C ARG A 455 18.16 20.68 -8.63
N THR A 456 18.01 19.44 -9.07
CA THR A 456 17.15 18.44 -8.44
C THR A 456 17.65 18.14 -7.04
N VAL A 457 18.95 17.87 -6.89
CA VAL A 457 19.59 17.61 -5.59
C VAL A 457 19.42 18.79 -4.66
N GLN A 458 19.73 20.01 -5.12
CA GLN A 458 19.60 21.21 -4.31
C GLN A 458 18.15 21.47 -3.85
N ARG A 459 17.15 21.19 -4.69
CA ARG A 459 15.74 21.31 -4.32
C ARG A 459 15.37 20.33 -3.22
N LEU A 460 15.73 19.06 -3.38
CA LEU A 460 15.47 18.02 -2.39
C LEU A 460 16.16 18.35 -1.05
N GLN A 461 17.44 18.75 -1.07
CA GLN A 461 18.20 19.12 0.13
C GLN A 461 17.64 20.37 0.84
N ARG A 462 17.10 21.33 0.10
CA ARG A 462 16.52 22.56 0.65
C ARG A 462 15.04 22.42 1.02
N GLY A 463 14.43 21.25 0.85
CA GLY A 463 13.01 21.05 1.09
C GLY A 463 12.11 21.86 0.16
N GLN A 464 12.57 22.14 -1.06
CA GLN A 464 11.78 22.80 -2.08
C GLN A 464 10.90 21.78 -2.78
N GLY A 465 9.75 22.22 -3.30
CA GLY A 465 8.89 21.36 -4.10
C GLY A 465 9.63 20.81 -5.32
N LEU A 466 9.40 19.53 -5.64
CA LEU A 466 9.96 18.86 -6.81
C LEU A 466 8.82 18.34 -7.71
N SER A 467 8.77 18.83 -8.95
CA SER A 467 7.90 18.34 -10.00
C SER A 467 8.62 17.31 -10.86
N VAL A 468 8.22 16.05 -10.75
CA VAL A 468 8.74 14.93 -11.55
C VAL A 468 7.74 14.60 -12.66
N VAL A 469 8.20 14.54 -13.91
CA VAL A 469 7.39 14.11 -15.05
C VAL A 469 8.00 12.86 -15.66
N LEU A 470 7.20 11.79 -15.77
CA LEU A 470 7.61 10.52 -16.37
C LEU A 470 6.95 10.35 -17.73
N LEU A 471 7.76 10.06 -18.74
CA LEU A 471 7.30 9.69 -20.08
C LEU A 471 7.96 8.36 -20.47
N GLY A 472 7.16 7.38 -20.86
CA GLY A 472 7.65 6.03 -21.16
C GLY A 472 6.55 5.08 -21.63
N ASP A 473 6.89 3.79 -21.62
CA ASP A 473 6.04 2.70 -22.11
C ASP A 473 5.24 1.98 -21.00
N SER A 474 4.85 0.71 -21.22
CA SER A 474 4.04 -0.07 -20.29
C SER A 474 4.71 -0.32 -18.94
N ILE A 475 6.03 -0.43 -18.90
CA ILE A 475 6.76 -0.57 -17.63
C ILE A 475 6.58 0.70 -16.80
N SER A 476 6.64 1.86 -17.47
CA SER A 476 6.47 3.19 -16.87
C SER A 476 5.02 3.50 -16.47
N THR A 477 4.03 2.85 -17.10
CA THR A 477 2.64 2.85 -16.60
C THR A 477 2.52 2.09 -15.27
N GLY A 478 3.47 1.21 -14.96
CA GLY A 478 3.49 0.38 -13.75
C GLY A 478 2.94 -1.04 -13.93
N CYS A 479 2.81 -1.51 -15.18
CA CYS A 479 2.28 -2.84 -15.45
C CYS A 479 3.05 -3.92 -14.69
N ASN A 480 2.30 -4.83 -14.06
CA ASN A 480 2.78 -5.99 -13.29
C ASN A 480 3.42 -5.72 -11.92
N ALA A 481 3.39 -4.47 -11.43
CA ALA A 481 3.45 -4.23 -9.99
C ALA A 481 2.17 -4.77 -9.33
N SER A 482 2.27 -5.40 -8.16
CA SER A 482 1.10 -5.97 -7.46
C SER A 482 0.05 -4.90 -7.11
N GLY A 483 0.47 -3.69 -6.75
CA GLY A 483 -0.41 -2.54 -6.53
C GLY A 483 -1.13 -2.06 -7.79
N TRP A 484 -0.47 -2.11 -8.96
CA TRP A 484 -1.12 -1.84 -10.24
C TRP A 484 -2.14 -2.93 -10.62
N ALA A 485 -1.79 -4.20 -10.34
CA ALA A 485 -2.67 -5.34 -10.57
C ALA A 485 -3.80 -5.48 -9.53
N GLY A 486 -3.78 -4.68 -8.46
CA GLY A 486 -4.79 -4.69 -7.40
C GLY A 486 -4.75 -5.96 -6.54
N VAL A 487 -3.57 -6.56 -6.36
CA VAL A 487 -3.37 -7.77 -5.55
C VAL A 487 -2.31 -7.57 -4.48
N ALA A 488 -2.41 -8.33 -3.39
CA ALA A 488 -1.41 -8.33 -2.33
C ALA A 488 -0.01 -8.67 -2.90
N PRO A 489 1.07 -8.03 -2.40
CA PRO A 489 1.13 -7.13 -1.24
C PRO A 489 0.79 -5.66 -1.56
N TYR A 490 0.18 -5.39 -2.73
CA TYR A 490 -0.21 -4.06 -3.19
C TYR A 490 0.97 -3.08 -3.35
N GLN A 491 2.15 -3.61 -3.67
CA GLN A 491 3.34 -2.80 -3.89
C GLN A 491 3.13 -1.83 -5.06
N PRO A 492 3.33 -0.52 -4.86
CA PRO A 492 3.28 0.46 -5.94
C PRO A 492 4.33 0.17 -7.01
N PRO A 493 4.08 0.60 -8.26
CA PRO A 493 5.10 0.53 -9.31
C PRO A 493 6.28 1.46 -9.01
N TYR A 494 7.40 1.26 -9.72
CA TYR A 494 8.70 1.87 -9.39
C TYR A 494 8.67 3.40 -9.30
N GLN A 495 7.87 4.07 -10.14
CA GLN A 495 7.75 5.52 -10.14
C GLN A 495 7.06 6.06 -8.89
N ASP A 496 6.09 5.32 -8.36
CA ASP A 496 5.39 5.68 -7.14
C ASP A 496 6.25 5.35 -5.92
N LEU A 497 6.99 4.24 -5.96
CA LEU A 497 8.01 3.91 -4.95
C LEU A 497 9.09 4.99 -4.86
N LEU A 498 9.59 5.48 -6.01
CA LEU A 498 10.53 6.59 -6.05
C LEU A 498 9.96 7.84 -5.36
N VAL A 499 8.74 8.22 -5.70
CA VAL A 499 8.10 9.43 -5.13
C VAL A 499 7.84 9.28 -3.64
N GLN A 500 7.41 8.10 -3.18
CA GLN A 500 7.27 7.80 -1.75
C GLN A 500 8.62 7.94 -1.02
N HIS A 501 9.71 7.47 -1.64
CA HIS A 501 11.05 7.61 -1.08
C HIS A 501 11.51 9.06 -1.01
N LEU A 502 11.42 9.78 -2.12
CA LEU A 502 11.82 11.19 -2.19
C LEU A 502 10.97 12.06 -1.25
N GLN A 503 9.67 11.78 -1.13
CA GLN A 503 8.78 12.49 -0.21
C GLN A 503 9.11 12.19 1.25
N ALA A 504 9.53 10.97 1.59
CA ALA A 504 10.02 10.64 2.92
C ALA A 504 11.38 11.30 3.23
N TRP A 505 12.17 11.61 2.19
CA TRP A 505 13.49 12.23 2.31
C TRP A 505 13.45 13.77 2.33
N SER A 506 12.49 14.38 1.63
CA SER A 506 12.35 15.83 1.46
C SER A 506 11.27 16.41 2.38
N THR A 507 11.53 17.59 2.96
CA THR A 507 10.50 18.37 3.67
C THR A 507 9.55 19.11 2.74
N GLY A 508 9.93 19.28 1.46
CA GLY A 508 9.09 19.85 0.40
C GLY A 508 8.24 18.79 -0.30
N PRO A 509 7.12 19.18 -0.94
CA PRO A 509 6.25 18.24 -1.64
C PRO A 509 6.91 17.71 -2.92
N VAL A 510 6.84 16.39 -3.13
CA VAL A 510 7.27 15.73 -4.38
C VAL A 510 6.03 15.31 -5.15
N LYS A 511 5.88 15.81 -6.38
CA LYS A 511 4.72 15.51 -7.24
C LYS A 511 5.17 14.75 -8.48
N LEU A 512 4.46 13.66 -8.80
CA LEU A 512 4.61 12.94 -10.06
C LEU A 512 3.49 13.28 -11.03
N THR A 513 3.86 13.56 -12.28
CA THR A 513 2.96 13.53 -13.42
C THR A 513 3.40 12.39 -14.33
N ASN A 514 2.69 11.27 -14.29
CA ASN A 514 2.99 10.11 -15.12
C ASN A 514 2.20 10.20 -16.45
N LEU A 515 2.92 10.43 -17.55
CA LEU A 515 2.37 10.48 -18.90
C LEU A 515 2.61 9.18 -19.68
N ALA A 516 3.16 8.14 -19.04
CA ALA A 516 3.47 6.89 -19.71
C ALA A 516 2.22 6.12 -20.17
N VAL A 517 2.30 5.52 -21.35
CA VAL A 517 1.21 4.74 -21.94
C VAL A 517 1.74 3.42 -22.47
N GLY A 518 1.10 2.32 -22.06
CA GLY A 518 1.46 0.98 -22.52
C GLY A 518 1.38 0.83 -24.05
N GLY A 519 2.32 0.06 -24.61
CA GLY A 519 2.41 -0.18 -26.05
C GLY A 519 2.99 0.96 -26.88
N THR A 520 3.38 2.10 -26.26
CA THR A 520 3.98 3.23 -26.97
C THR A 520 5.51 3.11 -27.10
N SER A 521 6.11 3.93 -27.96
CA SER A 521 7.55 3.91 -28.30
C SER A 521 8.06 5.35 -28.53
N THR A 522 9.37 5.53 -28.78
CA THR A 522 9.95 6.89 -28.82
C THR A 522 9.31 7.86 -29.84
N PRO A 523 8.78 7.46 -31.02
CA PRO A 523 8.09 8.40 -31.91
C PRO A 523 6.82 8.97 -31.30
N TRP A 524 6.09 8.17 -30.52
CA TRP A 524 4.94 8.66 -29.77
C TRP A 524 5.38 9.62 -28.66
N GLY A 525 6.50 9.31 -27.98
CA GLY A 525 7.07 10.18 -26.95
C GLY A 525 7.32 11.61 -27.45
N ILE A 526 7.83 11.77 -28.68
CA ILE A 526 8.03 13.09 -29.30
C ILE A 526 6.72 13.88 -29.34
N THR A 527 5.59 13.24 -29.67
CA THR A 527 4.28 13.92 -29.74
C THR A 527 3.77 14.40 -28.38
N LYS A 528 4.39 13.96 -27.28
CA LYS A 528 3.98 14.27 -25.90
C LYS A 528 4.82 15.34 -25.23
N VAL A 529 5.83 15.88 -25.90
CA VAL A 529 6.71 16.91 -25.32
C VAL A 529 5.92 18.13 -24.84
N SER A 530 4.87 18.56 -25.55
CA SER A 530 4.03 19.68 -25.10
C SER A 530 3.29 19.42 -23.80
N GLU A 531 2.89 18.17 -23.53
CA GLU A 531 2.25 17.78 -22.27
C GLU A 531 3.28 17.72 -21.14
N VAL A 532 4.51 17.26 -21.44
CA VAL A 532 5.63 17.29 -20.50
C VAL A 532 5.94 18.72 -20.07
N THR A 533 6.10 19.66 -21.02
CA THR A 533 6.42 21.05 -20.71
C THR A 533 5.26 21.77 -19.99
N ALA A 534 4.01 21.46 -20.33
CA ALA A 534 2.83 21.99 -19.65
C ALA A 534 2.78 21.62 -18.15
N ALA A 535 3.35 20.47 -17.78
CA ALA A 535 3.45 20.02 -16.39
C ALA A 535 4.55 20.73 -15.58
N LYS A 536 5.36 21.58 -16.21
CA LYS A 536 6.45 22.37 -15.59
C LYS A 536 7.41 21.48 -14.77
N PRO A 537 8.16 20.59 -15.44
CA PRO A 537 9.04 19.65 -14.77
C PRO A 537 10.26 20.36 -14.16
N ASP A 538 10.67 19.89 -13.00
CA ASP A 538 12.02 20.09 -12.47
C ASP A 538 12.92 18.91 -12.87
N LEU A 539 12.36 17.69 -12.84
CA LEU A 539 13.00 16.45 -13.23
C LEU A 539 12.14 15.70 -14.25
N VAL A 540 12.74 15.24 -15.34
CA VAL A 540 12.09 14.41 -16.36
C VAL A 540 12.70 13.02 -16.40
N LEU A 541 11.86 11.99 -16.30
CA LEU A 541 12.24 10.60 -16.49
C LEU A 541 11.83 10.16 -17.91
N LEU A 542 12.80 9.76 -18.74
CA LEU A 542 12.55 9.23 -20.08
C LEU A 542 12.84 7.73 -20.10
N ALA A 543 11.78 6.92 -20.23
CA ALA A 543 11.83 5.48 -19.98
C ALA A 543 11.19 4.68 -21.14
N PHE A 544 11.86 4.72 -22.28
CA PHE A 544 11.51 3.98 -23.50
C PHE A 544 12.57 2.94 -23.83
N GLY A 545 12.24 1.98 -24.69
CA GLY A 545 13.17 0.97 -25.18
C GLY A 545 12.55 -0.41 -25.27
N MET A 546 11.56 -0.74 -24.43
CA MET A 546 10.99 -2.09 -24.42
C MET A 546 10.22 -2.37 -25.71
N ASN A 547 9.29 -1.48 -26.08
CA ASN A 547 8.55 -1.64 -27.33
C ASN A 547 9.40 -1.31 -28.56
N ASP A 548 10.30 -0.33 -28.45
CA ASP A 548 11.25 0.04 -29.52
C ASP A 548 12.12 -1.15 -29.96
N SER A 549 12.51 -2.01 -29.01
CA SER A 549 13.30 -3.21 -29.28
C SER A 549 12.62 -4.21 -30.22
N SER A 550 11.35 -4.00 -30.58
CA SER A 550 10.66 -4.77 -31.63
C SER A 550 11.20 -4.51 -33.05
N GLY A 551 12.18 -3.61 -33.19
CA GLY A 551 12.96 -3.48 -34.41
C GLY A 551 13.42 -2.07 -34.76
N ARG A 552 13.24 -1.08 -33.89
CA ARG A 552 13.68 0.29 -34.16
C ARG A 552 15.22 0.37 -34.16
N PRO A 553 15.86 0.93 -35.19
CA PRO A 553 17.31 1.14 -35.19
C PRO A 553 17.76 2.01 -34.01
N ALA A 554 18.89 1.68 -33.38
CA ALA A 554 19.44 2.41 -32.23
C ALA A 554 19.72 3.89 -32.54
N ALA A 555 20.18 4.20 -33.76
CA ALA A 555 20.37 5.57 -34.21
C ALA A 555 19.06 6.38 -34.22
N GLU A 556 17.95 5.78 -34.66
CA GLU A 556 16.63 6.43 -34.68
C GLU A 556 16.07 6.59 -33.27
N TYR A 557 16.20 5.56 -32.43
CA TYR A 557 15.86 5.63 -31.01
C TYR A 557 16.59 6.79 -30.31
N GLY A 558 17.91 6.88 -30.50
CA GLY A 558 18.73 7.96 -29.96
C GLY A 558 18.35 9.33 -30.45
N ALA A 559 18.12 9.48 -31.76
CA ALA A 559 17.67 10.74 -32.35
C ALA A 559 16.33 11.18 -31.74
N ASN A 560 15.40 10.25 -31.50
CA ASN A 560 14.12 10.57 -30.89
C ASN A 560 14.26 11.02 -29.42
N ILE A 561 15.11 10.34 -28.62
CA ILE A 561 15.39 10.74 -27.24
C ILE A 561 16.05 12.13 -27.20
N ALA A 562 17.07 12.36 -28.04
CA ALA A 562 17.74 13.64 -28.16
C ALA A 562 16.77 14.77 -28.55
N ALA A 563 15.86 14.50 -29.49
CA ALA A 563 14.83 15.45 -29.90
C ALA A 563 13.87 15.80 -28.75
N MET A 564 13.44 14.81 -27.95
CA MET A 564 12.62 15.07 -26.77
C MET A 564 13.36 15.95 -25.75
N ILE A 565 14.63 15.64 -25.45
CA ILE A 565 15.44 16.44 -24.51
C ILE A 565 15.55 17.89 -25.00
N ALA A 566 15.86 18.09 -26.28
CA ALA A 566 16.00 19.42 -26.88
C ALA A 566 14.69 20.21 -26.79
N GLN A 567 13.57 19.64 -27.25
CA GLN A 567 12.26 20.31 -27.26
C GLN A 567 11.72 20.55 -25.84
N ILE A 568 11.98 19.65 -24.89
CA ILE A 568 11.62 19.89 -23.48
C ILE A 568 12.42 21.05 -22.92
N ARG A 569 13.73 21.15 -23.21
CA ARG A 569 14.56 22.28 -22.76
C ARG A 569 14.15 23.61 -23.38
N GLU A 570 13.53 23.63 -24.56
CA GLU A 570 12.94 24.85 -25.12
C GLU A 570 11.78 25.38 -24.26
N GLY A 571 10.92 24.49 -23.74
CA GLY A 571 9.76 24.86 -22.90
C GLY A 571 10.04 24.88 -21.39
N ALA A 572 11.06 24.16 -20.93
CA ALA A 572 11.50 24.05 -19.55
C ALA A 572 13.04 24.03 -19.49
N PRO A 573 13.71 25.19 -19.68
CA PRO A 573 15.18 25.25 -19.76
C PRO A 573 15.90 24.74 -18.52
N GLU A 574 15.21 24.76 -17.38
CA GLU A 574 15.79 24.40 -16.10
C GLU A 574 15.68 22.91 -15.77
N ALA A 575 14.92 22.14 -16.55
CA ALA A 575 14.65 20.73 -16.29
C ALA A 575 15.90 19.86 -16.43
N GLU A 576 16.07 18.94 -15.49
CA GLU A 576 17.09 17.89 -15.51
C GLU A 576 16.48 16.54 -15.88
N PHE A 577 17.31 15.59 -16.30
CA PHE A 577 16.85 14.35 -16.93
C PHE A 577 17.49 13.10 -16.32
N VAL A 578 16.67 12.07 -16.12
CA VAL A 578 17.13 10.71 -15.96
C VAL A 578 16.68 9.90 -17.17
N LEU A 579 17.63 9.39 -17.93
CA LEU A 579 17.39 8.46 -19.03
C LEU A 579 17.38 7.04 -18.46
N ILE A 580 16.31 6.30 -18.66
CA ILE A 580 16.18 4.93 -18.13
C ILE A 580 16.41 3.95 -19.27
N ALA A 581 17.59 3.31 -19.28
CA ALA A 581 17.82 2.15 -20.14
C ALA A 581 17.06 0.97 -19.54
N THR A 582 16.06 0.45 -20.25
CA THR A 582 15.11 -0.52 -19.70
C THR A 582 15.72 -1.90 -19.42
N MET A 583 15.01 -2.74 -18.65
CA MET A 583 15.35 -4.15 -18.43
C MET A 583 15.35 -4.95 -19.74
N ARG A 584 15.99 -6.12 -19.71
CA ARG A 584 15.91 -7.07 -20.82
C ARG A 584 14.69 -7.98 -20.66
N GLY A 585 13.84 -8.01 -21.66
CA GLY A 585 12.70 -8.94 -21.71
C GLY A 585 13.12 -10.37 -22.03
N ASN A 586 12.16 -11.30 -21.92
CA ASN A 586 12.31 -12.72 -22.22
C ASN A 586 12.95 -12.93 -23.60
N ALA A 587 14.10 -13.61 -23.62
CA ALA A 587 14.87 -13.88 -24.83
C ALA A 587 14.10 -14.75 -25.83
N ASP A 588 13.19 -15.59 -25.36
CA ASP A 588 12.40 -16.49 -26.18
C ASP A 588 11.19 -15.82 -26.81
N TRP A 589 10.88 -14.56 -26.48
CA TRP A 589 9.83 -13.83 -27.17
C TRP A 589 10.30 -13.35 -28.55
N VAL A 590 9.57 -13.75 -29.59
CA VAL A 590 9.95 -13.47 -30.99
C VAL A 590 9.98 -12.00 -31.36
N ALA A 591 9.23 -11.14 -30.65
CA ALA A 591 9.12 -9.73 -30.99
C ALA A 591 10.38 -8.95 -30.62
N LEU A 592 11.05 -9.28 -29.51
CA LEU A 592 12.17 -8.51 -28.99
C LEU A 592 13.47 -8.84 -29.72
N LYS A 593 14.19 -7.82 -30.19
CA LYS A 593 15.57 -7.94 -30.68
C LYS A 593 16.54 -7.67 -29.53
N GLN A 594 17.15 -8.73 -29.01
CA GLN A 594 17.92 -8.71 -27.77
C GLN A 594 19.20 -7.86 -27.87
N GLU A 595 19.78 -7.78 -29.05
CA GLU A 595 20.93 -6.96 -29.38
C GLU A 595 20.67 -5.45 -29.21
N LEU A 596 19.43 -4.99 -29.48
CA LEU A 596 19.09 -3.57 -29.46
C LEU A 596 19.10 -2.96 -28.05
N PHE A 597 18.88 -3.74 -26.99
CA PHE A 597 18.89 -3.21 -25.62
C PHE A 597 20.27 -2.62 -25.27
N GLY A 598 21.35 -3.34 -25.61
CA GLY A 598 22.72 -2.86 -25.39
C GLY A 598 23.02 -1.61 -26.22
N GLU A 599 22.62 -1.62 -27.49
CA GLU A 599 22.80 -0.46 -28.38
C GLU A 599 22.02 0.76 -27.90
N TYR A 600 20.78 0.60 -27.43
CA TYR A 600 19.99 1.68 -26.85
C TYR A 600 20.64 2.23 -25.59
N ARG A 601 21.14 1.37 -24.70
CA ARG A 601 21.87 1.78 -23.50
C ARG A 601 23.08 2.64 -23.89
N ASP A 602 23.91 2.17 -24.83
CA ASP A 602 25.11 2.88 -25.29
C ASP A 602 24.77 4.26 -25.89
N VAL A 603 23.67 4.33 -26.65
CA VAL A 603 23.12 5.58 -27.17
C VAL A 603 22.68 6.52 -26.05
N LEU A 604 21.94 6.04 -25.05
CA LEU A 604 21.54 6.86 -23.89
C LEU A 604 22.75 7.35 -23.09
N GLN A 605 23.77 6.50 -22.91
CA GLN A 605 25.03 6.89 -22.26
C GLN A 605 25.71 8.04 -23.01
N GLY A 606 25.69 8.01 -24.35
CA GLY A 606 26.21 9.09 -25.19
C GLY A 606 25.44 10.42 -25.09
N LEU A 607 24.21 10.41 -24.55
CA LEU A 607 23.40 11.61 -24.30
C LEU A 607 23.57 12.18 -22.88
N THR A 608 24.31 11.51 -22.00
CA THR A 608 24.57 11.99 -20.64
C THR A 608 25.49 13.22 -20.63
N GLY A 609 25.40 14.02 -19.57
CA GLY A 609 26.14 15.26 -19.41
C GLY A 609 25.57 16.10 -18.26
N PRO A 610 25.94 17.39 -18.14
CA PRO A 610 25.38 18.26 -17.12
C PRO A 610 23.84 18.29 -17.16
N GLY A 611 23.20 17.91 -16.04
CA GLY A 611 21.75 17.82 -15.92
C GLY A 611 21.11 16.62 -16.62
N ILE A 612 21.88 15.60 -17.05
CA ILE A 612 21.38 14.37 -17.68
C ILE A 612 22.19 13.17 -17.18
N VAL A 613 21.52 12.23 -16.50
CA VAL A 613 22.13 10.98 -16.01
C VAL A 613 21.45 9.75 -16.59
N LEU A 614 22.16 8.61 -16.54
CA LEU A 614 21.67 7.31 -16.99
C LEU A 614 21.33 6.41 -15.79
N ALA A 615 20.12 5.87 -15.79
CA ALA A 615 19.74 4.70 -15.00
C ALA A 615 19.90 3.44 -15.87
N ASP A 616 21.04 2.74 -15.72
CA ASP A 616 21.42 1.60 -16.57
C ASP A 616 20.82 0.27 -16.06
N LEU A 617 19.51 0.07 -16.23
CA LEU A 617 18.88 -1.22 -15.87
C LEU A 617 19.23 -2.30 -16.89
N THR A 618 19.61 -1.96 -18.13
CA THR A 618 20.01 -2.94 -19.15
C THR A 618 21.26 -3.73 -18.73
N SER A 619 22.31 -3.05 -18.26
CA SER A 619 23.52 -3.71 -17.77
C SER A 619 23.24 -4.51 -16.50
N LEU A 620 22.45 -3.93 -15.59
CA LEU A 620 22.06 -4.61 -14.35
C LEU A 620 21.28 -5.90 -14.63
N TRP A 621 20.31 -5.86 -15.55
CA TRP A 621 19.56 -7.06 -15.96
C TRP A 621 20.42 -8.07 -16.70
N THR A 622 21.43 -7.60 -17.45
CA THR A 622 22.39 -8.50 -18.09
C THR A 622 23.18 -9.29 -17.05
N GLU A 623 23.52 -8.68 -15.91
CA GLU A 623 24.12 -9.40 -14.78
C GLU A 623 23.11 -10.32 -14.07
N PHE A 624 21.85 -9.93 -13.96
CA PHE A 624 20.80 -10.80 -13.40
C PHE A 624 20.62 -12.07 -14.25
N LEU A 625 20.57 -11.94 -15.57
CA LEU A 625 20.36 -13.07 -16.49
C LEU A 625 21.55 -14.05 -16.56
N LYS A 626 22.72 -13.68 -16.02
CA LYS A 626 23.82 -14.63 -15.79
C LYS A 626 23.57 -15.56 -14.60
N ARG A 627 22.64 -15.18 -13.71
CA ARG A 627 22.41 -15.78 -12.38
C ARG A 627 20.98 -16.25 -12.16
N LYS A 628 20.04 -15.81 -12.98
CA LYS A 628 18.59 -16.04 -12.86
C LYS A 628 17.97 -16.20 -14.23
N ARG A 629 16.79 -16.81 -14.30
CA ARG A 629 16.00 -16.89 -15.54
C ARG A 629 15.11 -15.66 -15.68
N ASP A 630 14.67 -15.38 -16.89
CA ASP A 630 13.69 -14.32 -17.17
C ASP A 630 12.38 -14.52 -16.37
N SER A 631 11.97 -15.77 -16.12
CA SER A 631 10.80 -16.09 -15.31
C SER A 631 10.91 -15.68 -13.84
N ASP A 632 12.14 -15.55 -13.33
CA ASP A 632 12.40 -15.09 -11.97
C ASP A 632 12.36 -13.56 -11.87
N LEU A 633 12.47 -12.86 -13.00
CA LEU A 633 12.65 -11.41 -13.09
C LEU A 633 11.43 -10.68 -13.64
N THR A 634 10.56 -11.40 -14.36
CA THR A 634 9.36 -10.84 -14.99
C THR A 634 8.11 -11.06 -14.15
N GLY A 635 7.16 -10.14 -14.25
CA GLY A 635 5.83 -10.25 -13.65
C GLY A 635 4.77 -10.79 -14.61
N ASN A 636 5.15 -11.11 -15.85
CA ASN A 636 4.26 -11.63 -16.88
C ASN A 636 4.93 -12.68 -17.79
N GLY A 637 6.11 -13.21 -17.42
CA GLY A 637 6.86 -14.13 -18.27
C GLY A 637 7.38 -13.54 -19.58
N VAL A 638 7.25 -12.22 -19.81
CA VAL A 638 7.50 -11.60 -21.13
C VAL A 638 8.47 -10.44 -21.01
N ASN A 639 8.09 -9.33 -20.40
CA ASN A 639 8.80 -8.06 -20.55
C ASN A 639 8.58 -7.04 -19.44
N HIS A 640 7.66 -7.28 -18.51
CA HIS A 640 7.45 -6.39 -17.37
C HIS A 640 8.15 -6.94 -16.14
N PRO A 641 8.77 -6.10 -15.30
CA PRO A 641 9.37 -6.56 -14.06
C PRO A 641 8.30 -7.08 -13.09
N ASN A 642 8.69 -7.98 -12.19
CA ASN A 642 7.88 -8.30 -11.00
C ASN A 642 8.10 -7.26 -9.89
N ASP A 643 7.50 -7.47 -8.72
CA ASP A 643 7.64 -6.55 -7.58
C ASP A 643 9.09 -6.33 -7.15
N PHE A 644 9.90 -7.39 -7.10
CA PHE A 644 11.34 -7.22 -6.83
C PHE A 644 12.00 -6.37 -7.91
N GLY A 645 11.70 -6.61 -9.18
CA GLY A 645 12.20 -5.80 -10.29
C GLY A 645 11.77 -4.33 -10.24
N HIS A 646 10.52 -4.04 -9.88
CA HIS A 646 10.05 -2.67 -9.65
C HIS A 646 10.81 -1.99 -8.49
N ARG A 647 11.14 -2.73 -7.42
CA ARG A 647 12.01 -2.20 -6.36
C ARG A 647 13.42 -1.94 -6.86
N VAL A 648 14.00 -2.81 -7.69
CA VAL A 648 15.32 -2.56 -8.28
C VAL A 648 15.33 -1.29 -9.13
N TYR A 649 14.30 -1.06 -9.96
CA TYR A 649 14.15 0.21 -10.69
C TYR A 649 14.16 1.42 -9.75
N ALA A 650 13.35 1.37 -8.69
CA ALA A 650 13.27 2.45 -7.71
C ALA A 650 14.60 2.64 -6.96
N GLN A 651 15.27 1.57 -6.53
CA GLN A 651 16.57 1.59 -5.87
C GLN A 651 17.65 2.24 -6.76
N VAL A 652 17.63 1.97 -8.07
CA VAL A 652 18.54 2.61 -9.02
C VAL A 652 18.30 4.11 -9.08
N LEU A 653 17.04 4.53 -9.24
CA LEU A 653 16.68 5.95 -9.33
C LEU A 653 17.00 6.70 -8.02
N VAL A 654 16.67 6.10 -6.87
CA VAL A 654 16.99 6.65 -5.55
C VAL A 654 18.50 6.83 -5.38
N SER A 655 19.31 5.85 -5.81
CA SER A 655 20.77 5.92 -5.68
C SER A 655 21.41 6.98 -6.59
N LEU A 656 20.72 7.44 -7.63
CA LEU A 656 21.16 8.57 -8.47
C LEU A 656 20.75 9.92 -7.87
N LEU A 657 19.66 9.96 -7.10
CA LEU A 657 19.02 11.21 -6.65
C LEU A 657 19.32 11.56 -5.19
N CYS A 658 19.60 10.56 -4.36
CA CYS A 658 19.85 10.72 -2.94
C CYS A 658 21.30 10.30 -2.62
N PRO A 659 22.03 11.07 -1.78
CA PRO A 659 23.28 10.60 -1.24
C PRO A 659 23.02 9.30 -0.47
N GLY A 660 23.78 8.26 -0.82
CA GLY A 660 23.84 7.02 -0.03
C GLY A 660 23.94 7.39 1.46
N THR A 661 23.12 6.71 2.25
CA THR A 661 22.72 7.03 3.61
C THR A 661 23.61 7.97 4.46
N ALA A 662 23.47 9.30 4.33
CA ALA A 662 24.04 10.25 5.32
C ALA A 662 23.16 11.44 5.71
N GLU A 663 22.21 11.90 4.90
CA GLU A 663 21.49 13.15 5.20
C GLU A 663 19.99 12.90 5.31
N GLY A 664 19.41 13.09 6.50
CA GLY A 664 17.97 13.00 6.76
C GLY A 664 17.62 12.16 7.99
N ALA A 665 16.71 12.68 8.82
CA ALA A 665 16.15 11.94 9.94
C ALA A 665 15.33 10.75 9.41
N ARG A 666 15.68 9.51 9.80
CA ARG A 666 15.01 8.30 9.32
C ARG A 666 14.20 7.66 10.42
N GLU A 667 12.95 7.33 10.13
CA GLU A 667 12.15 6.51 11.03
C GLU A 667 12.45 5.03 10.83
N VAL A 668 12.77 4.33 11.91
CA VAL A 668 13.01 2.89 11.95
C VAL A 668 12.05 2.30 12.96
N ARG A 669 11.18 1.38 12.55
CA ARG A 669 10.31 0.67 13.49
C ARG A 669 11.16 -0.20 14.41
N LEU A 670 10.86 -0.16 15.70
CA LEU A 670 11.59 -0.91 16.73
C LEU A 670 11.28 -2.41 16.67
N TRP A 671 10.02 -2.69 16.34
CA TRP A 671 9.44 -4.02 16.20
C TRP A 671 8.72 -4.08 14.85
N PRO A 672 8.77 -5.21 14.12
CA PRO A 672 8.16 -5.31 12.80
C PRO A 672 6.64 -5.06 12.84
N GLU A 673 5.95 -5.67 13.79
CA GLU A 673 4.49 -5.51 13.98
C GLU A 673 4.07 -5.65 15.45
N ARG A 674 4.54 -6.72 16.10
CA ARG A 674 4.26 -7.00 17.50
C ARG A 674 5.51 -6.90 18.35
N ALA A 675 5.35 -6.36 19.55
CA ALA A 675 6.42 -6.14 20.51
C ALA A 675 6.14 -6.92 21.81
N PRO A 676 7.18 -7.47 22.45
CA PRO A 676 7.03 -8.19 23.71
C PRO A 676 6.61 -7.22 24.84
N VAL A 677 5.87 -7.74 25.83
CA VAL A 677 5.47 -6.96 27.02
C VAL A 677 6.12 -7.44 28.33
N GLY A 678 6.94 -8.50 28.28
CA GLY A 678 7.76 -8.97 29.40
C GLY A 678 7.29 -10.25 30.09
N ASP A 679 6.13 -10.80 29.71
CA ASP A 679 5.51 -12.01 30.25
C ASP A 679 5.33 -13.10 29.17
N GLN A 680 6.19 -13.09 28.15
CA GLN A 680 6.09 -13.90 26.94
C GLN A 680 4.85 -13.61 26.06
N THR A 681 4.07 -12.57 26.38
CA THR A 681 3.02 -12.08 25.50
C THR A 681 3.51 -10.89 24.67
N PHE A 682 2.74 -10.58 23.61
CA PHE A 682 3.09 -9.58 22.61
C PHE A 682 1.89 -8.68 22.30
N GLU A 683 2.14 -7.41 21.97
CA GLU A 683 1.13 -6.43 21.57
C GLU A 683 1.49 -5.72 20.27
N SER A 684 0.53 -5.12 19.58
CA SER A 684 0.82 -4.20 18.47
C SER A 684 1.64 -3.02 18.96
N SER A 685 2.67 -2.63 18.22
CA SER A 685 3.58 -1.57 18.64
C SER A 685 3.84 -0.56 17.54
N GLU A 686 3.68 0.71 17.88
CA GLU A 686 4.12 1.86 17.07
C GLU A 686 5.47 2.41 17.54
N ALA A 687 6.17 1.71 18.45
CA ALA A 687 7.49 2.11 18.92
C ALA A 687 8.46 2.25 17.74
N LYS A 688 9.18 3.37 17.70
CA LYS A 688 10.07 3.72 16.61
C LYS A 688 11.32 4.44 17.10
N LEU A 689 12.35 4.39 16.28
CA LEU A 689 13.53 5.23 16.36
C LEU A 689 13.42 6.31 15.29
N THR A 690 13.80 7.53 15.62
CA THR A 690 14.19 8.51 14.62
C THR A 690 15.70 8.67 14.65
N VAL A 691 16.36 8.22 13.60
CA VAL A 691 17.82 8.24 13.46
C VAL A 691 18.24 9.55 12.81
N HIS A 692 19.00 10.38 13.52
CA HIS A 692 19.62 11.59 13.03
C HIS A 692 21.11 11.32 12.85
N LEU A 693 21.59 11.34 11.61
CA LEU A 693 23.00 11.15 11.30
C LEU A 693 23.68 12.52 11.09
N PRO A 694 24.91 12.70 11.60
CA PRO A 694 25.71 13.91 11.36
C PRO A 694 26.24 13.93 9.92
N SER A 695 26.46 15.12 9.38
CA SER A 695 27.14 15.28 8.08
C SER A 695 28.60 14.85 8.15
N GLU A 696 29.25 15.05 9.30
CA GLU A 696 30.64 14.67 9.57
C GLU A 696 30.69 13.66 10.74
N PRO A 697 30.52 12.35 10.47
CA PRO A 697 30.42 11.35 11.52
C PRO A 697 31.76 11.07 12.21
N ASN A 698 31.76 11.15 13.54
CA ASN A 698 32.87 10.72 14.40
C ASN A 698 32.76 9.23 14.82
N GLY A 699 31.69 8.56 14.41
CA GLY A 699 31.37 7.16 14.67
C GLY A 699 30.70 6.88 16.02
N ALA A 700 30.47 7.88 16.88
CA ALA A 700 29.70 7.69 18.11
C ALA A 700 28.19 7.77 17.83
N ALA A 701 27.41 7.06 18.64
CA ALA A 701 25.96 7.09 18.57
C ALA A 701 25.35 7.14 19.98
N VAL A 702 24.23 7.84 20.11
CA VAL A 702 23.50 7.96 21.38
C VAL A 702 22.02 7.67 21.16
N VAL A 703 21.51 6.62 21.80
CA VAL A 703 20.07 6.38 21.92
C VAL A 703 19.51 7.35 22.96
N ILE A 704 18.55 8.18 22.59
CA ILE A 704 17.97 9.24 23.42
C ILE A 704 16.59 8.80 23.89
N CYS A 705 16.40 8.71 25.21
CA CYS A 705 15.13 8.43 25.87
C CYS A 705 14.54 9.74 26.41
N PRO A 706 13.52 10.32 25.74
CA PRO A 706 12.87 11.53 26.24
C PRO A 706 12.19 11.32 27.59
N GLY A 707 12.01 12.39 28.36
CA GLY A 707 11.23 12.38 29.59
C GLY A 707 9.72 12.36 29.33
N GLY A 708 8.95 12.83 30.31
CA GLY A 708 7.48 12.82 30.26
C GLY A 708 6.81 11.91 31.30
N GLY A 709 7.53 11.54 32.36
CA GLY A 709 6.96 10.87 33.53
C GLY A 709 6.37 9.48 33.26
N TYR A 710 6.79 8.81 32.17
CA TYR A 710 6.15 7.59 31.64
C TYR A 710 4.64 7.75 31.28
N GLY A 711 4.13 8.99 31.23
CA GLY A 711 2.75 9.31 30.82
C GLY A 711 2.67 9.99 29.45
N GLY A 712 3.80 10.46 28.92
CA GLY A 712 3.98 11.05 27.60
C GLY A 712 5.47 11.06 27.23
N LEU A 713 5.80 11.59 26.05
CA LEU A 713 7.17 11.71 25.57
C LEU A 713 7.47 13.16 25.15
N VAL A 714 8.51 13.77 25.70
CA VAL A 714 8.96 15.13 25.33
C VAL A 714 9.93 15.06 24.14
N THR A 715 9.47 14.55 23.00
CA THR A 715 10.34 14.26 21.84
C THR A 715 10.94 15.49 21.18
N GLY A 716 10.35 16.68 21.34
CA GLY A 716 10.88 17.93 20.78
C GLY A 716 12.21 18.33 21.42
N ALA A 717 12.16 18.87 22.64
CA ALA A 717 13.33 19.41 23.31
C ALA A 717 14.31 18.33 23.81
N GLU A 718 13.79 17.24 24.40
CA GLU A 718 14.60 16.17 25.02
C GLU A 718 14.89 15.00 24.06
N GLY A 719 14.40 15.07 22.82
CA GLY A 719 14.62 14.07 21.77
C GLY A 719 15.32 14.68 20.56
N HIS A 720 14.56 15.17 19.59
CA HIS A 720 15.06 15.68 18.31
C HIS A 720 15.98 16.89 18.45
N GLY A 721 15.72 17.78 19.42
CA GLY A 721 16.60 18.91 19.75
C GLY A 721 17.98 18.43 20.20
N ILE A 722 18.02 17.42 21.07
CA ILE A 722 19.25 16.76 21.51
C ILE A 722 19.94 16.03 20.37
N ALA A 723 19.19 15.30 19.54
CA ALA A 723 19.75 14.60 18.39
C ALA A 723 20.43 15.57 17.42
N LYS A 724 19.81 16.73 17.14
CA LYS A 724 20.40 17.78 16.32
C LYS A 724 21.65 18.40 16.97
N TRP A 725 21.64 18.59 18.28
CA TRP A 725 22.81 19.08 19.02
C TRP A 725 23.98 18.09 18.95
N LEU A 726 23.73 16.79 19.13
CA LEU A 726 24.74 15.73 18.99
C LEU A 726 25.31 15.67 17.58
N ASN A 727 24.45 15.81 16.56
CA ASN A 727 24.90 15.85 15.17
C ASN A 727 25.90 16.98 14.90
N GLY A 728 25.70 18.16 15.53
CA GLY A 728 26.64 19.27 15.47
C GLY A 728 28.05 18.92 16.01
N HIS A 729 28.14 17.88 16.83
CA HIS A 729 29.38 17.37 17.40
C HIS A 729 29.85 16.07 16.71
N GLY A 730 29.25 15.71 15.57
CA GLY A 730 29.61 14.53 14.78
C GLY A 730 29.12 13.20 15.36
N ALA A 731 28.30 13.19 16.41
CA ALA A 731 27.70 11.98 16.96
C ALA A 731 26.29 11.76 16.40
N ALA A 732 25.93 10.53 16.08
CA ALA A 732 24.56 10.18 15.68
C ALA A 732 23.60 10.24 16.87
N GLY A 733 22.49 10.96 16.70
CA GLY A 733 21.40 11.02 17.68
C GLY A 733 20.23 10.12 17.28
N ILE A 734 19.85 9.17 18.13
CA ILE A 734 18.78 8.21 17.85
C ILE A 734 17.65 8.40 18.85
N VAL A 735 16.58 9.09 18.47
CA VAL A 735 15.45 9.37 19.36
C VAL A 735 14.58 8.12 19.49
N LEU A 736 14.44 7.59 20.70
CA LEU A 736 13.58 6.46 21.01
C LEU A 736 12.20 6.95 21.47
N GLU A 737 11.19 6.70 20.64
CA GLU A 737 9.78 6.82 21.03
C GLU A 737 9.30 5.49 21.63
N TYR A 738 9.64 5.27 22.91
CA TYR A 738 9.34 4.04 23.64
C TYR A 738 7.86 3.94 24.04
N ARG A 739 7.35 2.71 24.15
CA ARG A 739 5.98 2.47 24.63
C ARG A 739 5.84 2.89 26.08
N LEU A 740 4.75 3.57 26.38
CA LEU A 740 4.41 3.95 27.75
C LEU A 740 3.99 2.70 28.56
N PRO A 741 4.50 2.53 29.78
CA PRO A 741 4.35 1.29 30.55
C PRO A 741 2.91 1.01 30.97
N ARG A 742 2.17 2.02 31.46
CA ARG A 742 0.81 1.86 32.02
C ARG A 742 0.72 0.72 33.05
N GLY A 743 1.71 0.65 33.95
CA GLY A 743 1.86 -0.40 34.97
C GLY A 743 2.61 -1.65 34.50
N ARG A 744 3.00 -1.75 33.21
CA ARG A 744 3.76 -2.87 32.66
C ARG A 744 5.25 -2.53 32.63
N SER A 745 5.91 -2.79 33.75
CA SER A 745 7.21 -2.20 34.07
C SER A 745 8.34 -2.55 33.08
N PHE A 746 8.29 -3.71 32.43
CA PHE A 746 9.31 -4.14 31.48
C PHE A 746 9.14 -3.57 30.07
N VAL A 747 7.96 -3.08 29.69
CA VAL A 747 7.67 -2.64 28.32
C VAL A 747 8.67 -1.57 27.81
N PRO A 748 8.94 -0.48 28.54
CA PRO A 748 9.89 0.52 28.08
C PRO A 748 11.33 -0.01 28.05
N LEU A 749 11.70 -0.87 29.00
CA LEU A 749 13.04 -1.47 29.07
C LEU A 749 13.32 -2.34 27.85
N LEU A 750 12.35 -3.17 27.43
CA LEU A 750 12.46 -3.99 26.23
C LEU A 750 12.67 -3.13 24.98
N ASP A 751 11.98 -1.99 24.88
CA ASP A 751 12.16 -1.04 23.79
C ASP A 751 13.56 -0.40 23.81
N ALA A 752 14.05 0.04 24.97
CA ALA A 752 15.39 0.63 25.09
C ALA A 752 16.51 -0.37 24.79
N GLN A 753 16.39 -1.60 25.27
CA GLN A 753 17.33 -2.67 24.95
C GLN A 753 17.33 -2.94 23.44
N ARG A 754 16.14 -3.08 22.84
CA ARG A 754 16.00 -3.30 21.40
C ARG A 754 16.58 -2.16 20.58
N ALA A 755 16.37 -0.91 21.00
CA ALA A 755 16.96 0.26 20.35
C ALA A 755 18.49 0.18 20.28
N ILE A 756 19.16 -0.13 21.39
CA ILE A 756 20.61 -0.28 21.45
C ILE A 756 21.08 -1.39 20.50
N ARG A 757 20.38 -2.54 20.50
CA ARG A 757 20.74 -3.66 19.62
C ARG A 757 20.56 -3.32 18.14
N ILE A 758 19.50 -2.59 17.77
CA ILE A 758 19.27 -2.12 16.40
C ILE A 758 20.41 -1.19 15.96
N VAL A 759 20.80 -0.22 16.80
CA VAL A 759 21.90 0.69 16.48
C VAL A 759 23.21 -0.07 16.24
N ARG A 760 23.48 -1.10 17.05
CA ARG A 760 24.65 -1.97 16.87
C ARG A 760 24.56 -2.82 15.61
N ALA A 761 23.40 -3.42 15.34
CA ALA A 761 23.18 -4.25 14.16
C ALA A 761 23.26 -3.43 12.86
N ARG A 762 22.86 -2.15 12.90
CA ARG A 762 22.89 -1.21 11.76
C ARG A 762 24.12 -0.30 11.78
N ALA A 763 25.12 -0.59 12.62
CA ALA A 763 26.25 0.33 12.84
C ALA A 763 27.00 0.63 11.53
N ALA A 764 27.27 -0.40 10.72
CA ALA A 764 27.90 -0.25 9.41
C ALA A 764 27.05 0.62 8.46
N ASP A 765 25.74 0.37 8.37
CA ASP A 765 24.80 1.11 7.52
C ASP A 765 24.73 2.61 7.89
N TRP A 766 25.01 2.94 9.15
CA TRP A 766 24.85 4.29 9.71
C TRP A 766 26.17 5.02 9.94
N GLY A 767 27.32 4.42 9.56
CA GLY A 767 28.63 5.01 9.80
C GLY A 767 28.99 5.12 11.29
N ILE A 768 28.44 4.22 12.11
CA ILE A 768 28.60 4.15 13.56
C ILE A 768 29.62 3.06 13.89
N ASP A 769 30.41 3.31 14.92
CA ASP A 769 31.23 2.32 15.58
C ASP A 769 30.38 1.57 16.61
N GLY A 770 30.16 0.27 16.38
CA GLY A 770 29.34 -0.57 17.25
C GLY A 770 29.84 -0.68 18.71
N SER A 771 31.07 -0.23 18.98
CA SER A 771 31.68 -0.16 20.32
C SER A 771 31.56 1.23 20.99
N ARG A 772 30.88 2.18 20.33
CA ARG A 772 30.65 3.55 20.83
C ARG A 772 29.18 3.93 20.76
N VAL A 773 28.31 3.02 21.23
CA VAL A 773 26.86 3.19 21.29
C VAL A 773 26.44 3.46 22.74
N GLY A 774 26.16 4.73 23.05
CA GLY A 774 25.67 5.15 24.36
C GLY A 774 24.16 5.28 24.44
N ILE A 775 23.67 5.53 25.65
CA ILE A 775 22.27 5.89 25.93
C ILE A 775 22.20 7.20 26.72
N MET A 776 21.22 8.04 26.43
CA MET A 776 20.99 9.30 27.12
C MET A 776 19.53 9.39 27.53
N GLY A 777 19.25 9.92 28.73
CA GLY A 777 17.88 10.04 29.18
C GLY A 777 17.64 11.23 30.11
N PHE A 778 16.42 11.75 30.03
CA PHE A 778 15.95 12.92 30.78
C PHE A 778 14.79 12.54 31.71
N SER A 779 14.83 12.90 32.99
CA SER A 779 13.73 12.62 33.93
C SER A 779 13.34 11.12 33.95
N ALA A 780 12.10 10.76 33.61
CA ALA A 780 11.67 9.36 33.43
C ALA A 780 12.39 8.63 32.28
N GLY A 781 12.81 9.33 31.24
CA GLY A 781 13.71 8.78 30.23
C GLY A 781 15.12 8.53 30.79
N GLY A 782 15.55 9.31 31.79
CA GLY A 782 16.76 9.08 32.57
C GLY A 782 16.66 7.81 33.44
N HIS A 783 15.47 7.56 33.98
CA HIS A 783 15.17 6.28 34.62
C HIS A 783 15.28 5.13 33.61
N LEU A 784 14.68 5.25 32.42
CA LEU A 784 14.78 4.22 31.39
C LEU A 784 16.22 3.97 30.94
N ALA A 785 16.98 5.03 30.69
CA ALA A 785 18.39 4.95 30.28
C ALA A 785 19.26 4.27 31.34
N SER A 786 19.08 4.62 32.62
CA SER A 786 19.77 3.94 33.73
C SER A 786 19.33 2.49 33.89
N THR A 787 18.03 2.19 33.74
CA THR A 787 17.51 0.82 33.79
C THR A 787 18.12 -0.05 32.67
N ALA A 788 18.20 0.46 31.44
CA ALA A 788 18.82 -0.26 30.33
C ALA A 788 20.32 -0.48 30.55
N ALA A 789 20.98 0.44 31.25
CA ALA A 789 22.41 0.35 31.58
C ALA A 789 22.73 -0.53 32.80
N THR A 790 21.76 -0.85 33.66
CA THR A 790 21.92 -1.78 34.78
C THR A 790 21.30 -3.16 34.49
N HIS A 791 20.27 -3.22 33.66
CA HIS A 791 19.54 -4.45 33.27
C HIS A 791 19.84 -4.83 31.82
N PHE A 792 21.05 -4.57 31.33
CA PHE A 792 21.42 -4.98 29.98
C PHE A 792 21.49 -6.50 29.87
N GLU A 793 21.35 -6.97 28.65
CA GLU A 793 21.52 -8.38 28.30
C GLU A 793 22.81 -8.55 27.51
N PRO A 794 23.53 -9.67 27.72
CA PRO A 794 24.70 -10.00 26.92
C PRO A 794 24.30 -10.24 25.46
N ALA A 795 25.32 -10.36 24.60
CA ALA A 795 25.11 -10.80 23.23
C ALA A 795 24.47 -12.19 23.23
N ARG A 796 23.55 -12.43 22.29
CA ARG A 796 22.87 -13.70 22.07
C ARG A 796 23.15 -14.17 20.64
N PRO A 797 24.35 -14.72 20.34
CA PRO A 797 24.74 -15.06 18.98
C PRO A 797 23.77 -16.02 18.26
N ASP A 798 23.04 -16.79 19.05
CA ASP A 798 22.04 -17.79 18.68
C ASP A 798 20.61 -17.24 18.56
N ALA A 799 20.40 -15.94 18.80
CA ALA A 799 19.07 -15.34 18.63
C ALA A 799 18.58 -15.48 17.18
N ALA A 800 17.33 -15.93 17.05
CA ALA A 800 16.67 -16.14 15.75
C ALA A 800 16.59 -14.83 14.94
N ASP A 801 16.24 -13.74 15.62
CA ASP A 801 16.30 -12.39 15.07
C ASP A 801 17.72 -11.83 15.19
N GLU A 802 18.28 -11.40 14.06
CA GLU A 802 19.62 -10.82 13.99
C GLU A 802 19.75 -9.56 14.83
N LEU A 803 18.69 -8.77 14.90
CA LEU A 803 18.63 -7.56 15.70
C LEU A 803 18.66 -7.87 17.20
N ASP A 804 18.44 -9.12 17.60
CA ASP A 804 18.57 -9.59 18.98
C ASP A 804 19.93 -10.22 19.29
N ARG A 805 20.87 -10.30 18.33
CA ARG A 805 22.19 -10.89 18.55
C ARG A 805 23.18 -9.98 19.29
N PRO A 806 23.36 -8.69 18.92
CA PRO A 806 24.28 -7.80 19.60
C PRO A 806 23.86 -7.57 21.05
N SER A 807 24.80 -7.38 21.99
CA SER A 807 24.43 -7.05 23.38
C SER A 807 23.62 -5.75 23.46
N SER A 808 22.65 -5.69 24.36
CA SER A 808 21.90 -4.46 24.67
C SER A 808 22.60 -3.56 25.69
N ARG A 809 23.83 -3.89 26.12
CA ARG A 809 24.63 -3.05 27.02
C ARG A 809 25.09 -1.79 26.28
N PRO A 810 24.72 -0.58 26.72
CA PRO A 810 25.29 0.64 26.16
C PRO A 810 26.76 0.77 26.60
N ASP A 811 27.58 1.43 25.80
CA ASP A 811 29.01 1.64 26.09
C ASP A 811 29.23 2.74 27.12
N PHE A 812 28.28 3.69 27.21
CA PHE A 812 28.21 4.75 28.23
C PHE A 812 26.76 5.21 28.42
N ALA A 813 26.48 5.90 29.53
CA ALA A 813 25.19 6.55 29.76
C ALA A 813 25.33 8.03 30.15
N VAL A 814 24.39 8.87 29.69
CA VAL A 814 24.27 10.29 30.11
C VAL A 814 22.87 10.51 30.69
N LEU A 815 22.80 10.89 31.96
CA LEU A 815 21.55 10.99 32.71
C LEU A 815 21.36 12.43 33.19
N VAL A 816 20.30 13.09 32.71
CA VAL A 816 20.03 14.50 33.03
C VAL A 816 18.75 14.57 33.86
N TYR A 817 18.88 15.13 35.07
CA TYR A 817 17.85 15.15 36.13
C TYR A 817 17.04 13.84 36.22
N PRO A 818 17.69 12.66 36.27
CA PRO A 818 17.03 11.38 36.14
C PRO A 818 16.16 11.07 37.36
N VAL A 819 15.01 10.44 37.12
CA VAL A 819 14.41 9.58 38.13
C VAL A 819 15.29 8.33 38.24
N VAL A 820 15.58 7.86 39.45
CA VAL A 820 16.45 6.70 39.69
C VAL A 820 15.80 5.73 40.68
N THR A 821 15.44 6.22 41.88
CA THR A 821 14.87 5.37 42.92
C THR A 821 13.36 5.29 42.78
N MET A 822 12.79 4.11 43.03
CA MET A 822 11.34 3.89 43.18
C MET A 822 10.91 3.87 44.65
N GLY A 823 11.82 4.23 45.56
CA GLY A 823 11.59 4.35 47.01
C GLY A 823 10.84 5.63 47.41
N ALA A 824 11.20 6.20 48.56
CA ALA A 824 10.52 7.36 49.13
C ALA A 824 10.82 8.68 48.38
N ALA A 825 12.03 8.82 47.82
CA ALA A 825 12.49 10.01 47.09
C ALA A 825 12.19 9.97 45.58
N THR A 826 11.25 9.12 45.15
CA THR A 826 10.86 8.98 43.74
C THR A 826 10.07 10.20 43.24
N HIS A 827 9.99 10.36 41.92
CA HIS A 827 8.87 11.05 41.30
C HIS A 827 7.62 10.17 41.32
N GLY A 828 6.58 10.58 42.05
CA GLY A 828 5.38 9.76 42.29
C GLY A 828 4.64 9.36 41.01
N GLY A 829 4.50 10.28 40.04
CA GLY A 829 3.85 10.00 38.76
C GLY A 829 4.60 8.98 37.92
N SER A 830 5.93 9.06 37.88
CA SER A 830 6.76 8.09 37.15
C SER A 830 6.65 6.69 37.75
N LYS A 831 6.70 6.60 39.09
CA LYS A 831 6.53 5.34 39.82
C LYS A 831 5.17 4.71 39.54
N GLN A 832 4.09 5.49 39.63
CA GLN A 832 2.74 4.98 39.38
C GLN A 832 2.57 4.52 37.92
N ASN A 833 3.07 5.29 36.95
CA ASN A 833 2.95 4.94 35.54
C ASN A 833 3.77 3.69 35.18
N LEU A 834 4.95 3.51 35.79
CA LEU A 834 5.84 2.37 35.52
C LEU A 834 5.41 1.10 36.26
N LEU A 835 5.14 1.21 37.56
CA LEU A 835 4.95 0.06 38.46
C LEU A 835 3.48 -0.21 38.86
N GLY A 836 2.56 0.69 38.52
CA GLY A 836 1.17 0.63 38.95
C GLY A 836 0.91 1.27 40.31
N SER A 837 -0.32 1.18 40.81
CA SER A 837 -0.78 1.87 42.03
C SER A 837 -0.33 1.24 43.33
N ASN A 838 0.01 -0.06 43.33
CA ASN A 838 0.41 -0.79 44.53
C ASN A 838 1.57 -1.76 44.23
N PRO A 839 2.77 -1.24 43.89
CA PRO A 839 3.90 -2.08 43.52
C PRO A 839 4.45 -2.83 44.73
N SER A 840 4.90 -4.07 44.51
CA SER A 840 5.62 -4.83 45.56
C SER A 840 6.97 -4.18 45.89
N GLN A 841 7.48 -4.43 47.09
CA GLN A 841 8.81 -3.95 47.47
C GLN A 841 9.90 -4.51 46.56
N GLU A 842 9.78 -5.77 46.16
CA GLU A 842 10.69 -6.41 45.20
C GLU A 842 10.70 -5.68 43.84
N LEU A 843 9.53 -5.32 43.32
CA LEU A 843 9.44 -4.60 42.05
C LEU A 843 9.99 -3.17 42.17
N MET A 844 9.75 -2.50 43.31
CA MET A 844 10.36 -1.20 43.59
C MET A 844 11.88 -1.29 43.69
N ASP A 845 12.41 -2.32 44.35
CA ASP A 845 13.85 -2.53 44.48
C ASP A 845 14.49 -2.86 43.13
N LEU A 846 13.82 -3.69 42.33
CA LEU A 846 14.24 -4.06 40.97
C LEU A 846 14.34 -2.84 40.06
N PHE A 847 13.38 -1.91 40.12
CA PHE A 847 13.40 -0.68 39.34
C PHE A 847 13.98 0.52 40.10
N SER A 848 14.72 0.31 41.19
CA SER A 848 15.53 1.36 41.83
C SER A 848 16.98 1.19 41.37
N ASN A 849 17.37 1.94 40.34
CA ASN A 849 18.58 1.63 39.56
C ASN A 849 19.88 1.80 40.36
N GLU A 850 19.87 2.56 41.46
CA GLU A 850 21.00 2.65 42.41
C GLU A 850 21.30 1.31 43.10
N LYS A 851 20.32 0.41 43.18
CA LYS A 851 20.45 -0.93 43.78
C LYS A 851 20.90 -1.99 42.78
N GLN A 852 20.89 -1.66 41.49
CA GLN A 852 21.13 -2.61 40.38
C GLN A 852 22.51 -2.39 39.73
N VAL A 853 23.30 -1.46 40.26
CA VAL A 853 24.66 -1.21 39.78
C VAL A 853 25.55 -2.44 40.05
N SER A 854 26.32 -2.83 39.03
CA SER A 854 27.33 -3.88 39.12
C SER A 854 28.65 -3.41 38.51
N GLY A 855 29.72 -4.19 38.66
CA GLY A 855 31.01 -3.89 38.01
C GLY A 855 30.97 -3.93 36.47
N GLN A 856 29.86 -4.42 35.88
CA GLN A 856 29.66 -4.43 34.42
C GLN A 856 28.83 -3.22 33.94
N THR A 857 28.20 -2.46 34.84
CA THR A 857 27.48 -1.23 34.50
C THR A 857 28.42 -0.27 33.74
N PRO A 858 27.98 0.35 32.62
CA PRO A 858 28.85 1.19 31.81
C PRO A 858 29.15 2.52 32.51
N PRO A 859 30.22 3.21 32.09
CA PRO A 859 30.51 4.55 32.58
C PRO A 859 29.31 5.50 32.46
N MET A 860 29.07 6.34 33.47
CA MET A 860 27.93 7.27 33.48
C MET A 860 28.28 8.72 33.81
N PHE A 861 27.73 9.64 33.03
CA PHE A 861 27.67 11.06 33.38
C PHE A 861 26.28 11.40 33.92
N LEU A 862 26.21 12.15 35.02
CA LEU A 862 24.97 12.63 35.62
C LEU A 862 25.00 14.15 35.74
N ALA A 863 23.88 14.83 35.48
CA ALA A 863 23.70 16.24 35.80
C ALA A 863 22.35 16.48 36.48
N HIS A 864 22.30 17.31 37.53
CA HIS A 864 21.07 17.57 38.29
C HIS A 864 21.13 18.93 38.98
N ALA A 865 20.03 19.69 38.97
CA ALA A 865 19.92 20.94 39.71
C ALA A 865 19.60 20.70 41.19
N LEU A 866 20.24 21.45 42.08
CA LEU A 866 20.03 21.37 43.53
C LEU A 866 18.61 21.79 43.96
N ASP A 867 17.94 22.61 43.15
CA ASP A 867 16.59 23.11 43.39
C ASP A 867 15.50 22.33 42.61
N ASP A 868 15.82 21.16 42.06
CA ASP A 868 14.83 20.24 41.48
C ASP A 868 13.93 19.66 42.58
N LYS A 869 12.65 20.07 42.57
CA LYS A 869 11.64 19.62 43.53
C LYS A 869 10.87 18.39 43.06
N PRO A 870 10.44 18.29 41.77
CA PRO A 870 9.77 17.08 41.28
C PRO A 870 10.63 15.82 41.36
N VAL A 871 11.91 15.92 41.05
CA VAL A 871 12.86 14.81 41.13
C VAL A 871 14.02 15.26 42.02
N PRO A 872 14.06 14.86 43.30
CA PRO A 872 15.11 15.30 44.20
C PRO A 872 16.51 14.86 43.70
N PRO A 873 17.55 15.71 43.83
CA PRO A 873 18.91 15.41 43.36
C PRO A 873 19.54 14.18 44.03
N GLU A 874 18.98 13.71 45.14
CA GLU A 874 19.30 12.43 45.79
C GLU A 874 19.25 11.26 44.80
N ASN A 875 18.36 11.30 43.80
CA ASN A 875 18.31 10.29 42.73
C ASN A 875 19.66 10.15 42.01
N SER A 876 20.27 11.27 41.61
CA SER A 876 21.60 11.27 40.97
C SER A 876 22.71 10.97 41.96
N ARG A 877 22.65 11.53 43.18
CA ARG A 877 23.68 11.32 44.22
C ARG A 877 23.80 9.86 44.61
N ASP A 878 22.68 9.19 44.86
CA ASP A 878 22.67 7.79 45.32
C ASP A 878 23.15 6.84 44.21
N LEU A 879 22.76 7.09 42.95
CA LEU A 879 23.28 6.34 41.80
C LEU A 879 24.79 6.56 41.63
N TYR A 880 25.26 7.81 41.75
CA TYR A 880 26.69 8.12 41.68
C TYR A 880 27.48 7.41 42.77
N VAL A 881 26.99 7.42 44.01
CA VAL A 881 27.61 6.68 45.13
C VAL A 881 27.64 5.18 44.84
N ALA A 882 26.58 4.60 44.28
CA ALA A 882 26.55 3.18 43.89
C ALA A 882 27.58 2.86 42.79
N LEU A 883 27.70 3.72 41.77
CA LEU A 883 28.71 3.61 40.70
C LEU A 883 30.13 3.67 41.25
N GLN A 884 30.42 4.60 42.15
CA GLN A 884 31.72 4.71 42.81
C GLN A 884 32.05 3.46 43.64
N LYS A 885 31.07 2.95 44.41
CA LYS A 885 31.23 1.70 45.18
C LYS A 885 31.52 0.48 44.30
N ALA A 886 30.94 0.44 43.10
CA ALA A 886 31.17 -0.63 42.12
C ALA A 886 32.44 -0.44 41.27
N GLY A 887 33.20 0.66 41.45
CA GLY A 887 34.39 0.96 40.67
C GLY A 887 34.10 1.38 39.23
N VAL A 888 32.88 1.85 38.93
CA VAL A 888 32.46 2.28 37.60
C VAL A 888 32.81 3.75 37.38
N ALA A 889 33.53 4.04 36.28
CA ALA A 889 33.89 5.41 35.90
C ALA A 889 32.64 6.29 35.80
N SER A 890 32.58 7.37 36.57
CA SER A 890 31.40 8.22 36.62
C SER A 890 31.74 9.66 36.95
N LYS A 891 30.91 10.59 36.49
CA LYS A 891 30.98 12.02 36.83
C LYS A 891 29.59 12.52 37.17
N TYR A 892 29.46 13.22 38.28
CA TYR A 892 28.22 13.89 38.68
C TYR A 892 28.41 15.40 38.71
N LEU A 893 27.63 16.11 37.91
CA LEU A 893 27.56 17.56 37.86
C LEU A 893 26.34 18.04 38.66
N GLU A 894 26.60 18.57 39.85
CA GLU A 894 25.61 19.30 40.63
C GLU A 894 25.51 20.74 40.12
N LEU A 895 24.36 21.07 39.56
CA LEU A 895 24.05 22.41 39.06
C LEU A 895 23.43 23.23 40.21
N PRO A 896 23.90 24.47 40.44
CA PRO A 896 23.46 25.26 41.60
C PRO A 896 21.97 25.63 41.58
N SER A 897 21.36 25.68 40.39
CA SER A 897 19.93 25.97 40.21
C SER A 897 19.44 25.45 38.85
N GLY A 898 18.17 25.72 38.53
CA GLY A 898 17.56 25.46 37.23
C GLY A 898 16.28 24.64 37.30
N GLY A 899 15.99 24.05 38.45
CA GLY A 899 14.84 23.20 38.69
C GLY A 899 14.76 22.01 37.72
N HIS A 900 13.58 21.39 37.67
CA HIS A 900 13.32 20.31 36.71
C HIS A 900 13.29 20.86 35.27
N GLY A 901 14.02 20.21 34.36
CA GLY A 901 14.14 20.67 32.96
C GLY A 901 15.10 21.85 32.76
N LEU A 902 15.93 22.18 33.77
CA LEU A 902 17.05 23.13 33.70
C LEU A 902 16.71 24.44 32.95
N ASN A 903 15.85 25.25 33.56
CA ASN A 903 15.38 26.54 33.02
C ASN A 903 14.56 26.43 31.71
N GLY A 904 13.90 25.29 31.48
CA GLY A 904 13.07 25.07 30.30
C GLY A 904 13.88 24.79 29.05
N TYR A 905 14.93 23.97 29.19
CA TYR A 905 15.80 23.52 28.10
C TYR A 905 16.65 24.63 27.45
N GLN A 906 17.01 25.64 28.23
CA GLN A 906 17.78 26.79 27.75
C GLN A 906 18.56 27.49 28.87
N GLY A 907 19.58 28.24 28.50
CA GLY A 907 20.34 29.08 29.42
C GLY A 907 21.47 28.33 30.14
N PRO A 908 22.15 28.99 31.10
CA PRO A 908 23.48 28.57 31.53
C PRO A 908 23.56 27.16 32.11
N MET A 909 22.51 26.69 32.80
CA MET A 909 22.48 25.35 33.39
C MET A 909 22.24 24.26 32.35
N TRP A 910 21.43 24.57 31.33
CA TRP A 910 21.26 23.71 30.16
C TRP A 910 22.55 23.60 29.34
N ASP A 911 23.21 24.72 29.10
CA ASP A 911 24.47 24.75 28.35
C ASP A 911 25.61 24.04 29.14
N ALA A 912 25.63 24.19 30.47
CA ALA A 912 26.66 23.62 31.32
C ALA A 912 26.68 22.08 31.31
N TRP A 913 25.53 21.41 31.38
CA TRP A 913 25.53 19.94 31.31
C TRP A 913 25.92 19.44 29.92
N GLN A 914 25.48 20.14 28.86
CA GLN A 914 25.83 19.81 27.48
C GLN A 914 27.35 19.87 27.30
N GLN A 915 27.96 20.99 27.65
CA GLN A 915 29.40 21.17 27.56
C GLN A 915 30.15 20.12 28.39
N GLN A 916 29.83 19.97 29.68
CA GLN A 916 30.59 19.09 30.56
C GLN A 916 30.39 17.60 30.28
N SER A 917 29.27 17.21 29.68
CA SER A 917 29.05 15.84 29.22
C SER A 917 29.93 15.52 28.01
N LEU A 918 30.03 16.41 27.03
CA LEU A 918 30.91 16.24 25.87
C LEU A 918 32.39 16.15 26.27
N GLU A 919 32.84 17.05 27.16
CA GLU A 919 34.21 17.02 27.70
C GLU A 919 34.52 15.69 28.38
N TRP A 920 33.59 15.20 29.20
CA TRP A 920 33.77 13.93 29.90
C TRP A 920 33.75 12.74 28.94
N LEU A 921 32.80 12.69 27.99
CA LEU A 921 32.74 11.64 26.97
C LEU A 921 33.98 11.62 26.07
N GLY A 922 34.52 12.79 25.72
CA GLY A 922 35.78 12.92 25.01
C GLY A 922 36.97 12.39 25.83
N ALA A 923 37.04 12.73 27.11
CA ALA A 923 38.07 12.22 28.03
C ALA A 923 37.98 10.71 28.26
N GLN A 924 36.79 10.12 28.15
CA GLN A 924 36.58 8.66 28.19
C GLN A 924 36.83 7.98 26.83
N GLY A 925 37.11 8.74 25.75
CA GLY A 925 37.37 8.20 24.41
C GLY A 925 36.13 7.80 23.61
N PHE A 926 34.92 8.14 24.07
CA PHE A 926 33.68 7.83 23.36
C PHE A 926 33.41 8.80 22.20
N LEU A 927 33.81 10.06 22.35
CA LEU A 927 33.75 11.07 21.29
C LEU A 927 35.16 11.37 20.79
N LYS A 928 35.34 11.40 19.47
CA LYS A 928 36.60 11.87 18.88
C LYS A 928 36.61 13.40 18.90
N PRO A 929 37.76 14.05 19.18
CA PRO A 929 37.91 15.48 18.96
C PRO A 929 37.58 15.82 17.51
N GLN A 930 36.84 16.91 17.28
CA GLN A 930 36.72 17.42 15.92
C GLN A 930 38.10 17.94 15.46
N PRO A 931 38.51 17.67 14.20
CA PRO A 931 39.77 18.13 13.64
C PRO A 931 39.97 19.65 13.71
#